data_AF-A0AAU6JIB9-F1
#
_entry.id   AF-A0AAU6JIB9-F1
#
_cell.length_a   1.000
_cell.length_b   1.000
_cell.length_c   1.000
_cell.angle_alpha   90.00
_cell.angle_beta   90.00
_cell.angle_gamma   90.00
#
_symmetry.space_group_name_H-M   'P 1'
#
loop_
_entity.id
_entity.type
_entity.pdbx_description
1 polymer ?
#
loop_
_entity_poly.entity_id
_entity_poly.type
_entity_poly.pdbx_seq_one_letter_code
_entity_poly.pdbx_strand_id
1 'polypeptide(L)'
;MRRTALLVCATLLTGLLPLAAAGTAAGADDPAPVPVDRFEGEVPFASPPAGGIFTWGGDADDPPRLALTERADAPEGTRVLTGTYDISGYGGFTHDFAFAEPAHDWSASKGVRFWWEGRDNGGKVSFELKDGGANGEASELWTTSFTDDFTGWKRIEIPFTDFVYRTDYQPVGGIDQILGLTETWGYALTLPVGISDRFAMDGVELYGRADQSLRASVTTDSAVYPVKEGGTATVGVTLGTTGSAPLTDPVTVTYETTTGGTASDGADYTPVRGEFTFPAGTASGTSRTIQVPTRRDRAAEPAETIPLKLTVTGARAPAETPQIVIDAHGLPYLNSKLPVKQRVADLLSRMSLAEKAGQMTQAERGAVAATPGDIAAYDLGSLLSGGGSTPTPNTPAAWAKMIDGFQLRSQATRFQIPLIYGVDAVHGHNNLTGATILPHNIGIGAARDPQLAYGAGKVTAAEVRATGIPWDFAPCLCVARDERWGRTYESFGEDPALVESMETVIQGLQGRANGTQLKDNDKVLATAKHFVGDGGTTYGSSTTGSYTIDQGVTEVTRQQLETVHLAPYQDAVDRGVGSVMPSYSSLDIAGDGQGPVKMHARADMINGVLKGRMGFDGFVISDWQAIDQIPGDYASDVRTSVNAGLDMIMVPYAYKDFRTTLVGEVNAGRINGKRIDDAVSRILTQKFRLGLFERPYADTSGAADIGSAEHRQVARELAAKSQVLLKNSQGLLPLRKSQKVYVAGSNADDIGNQTGGWTVTWQGSSGNITQGTTILEGMRGAGGDITYSKDASAPTAGYDVGVVVVGETPYAEGIGDVGNGNDLELSDADKAAVDRVCAAMRCAVLVVAGRPQLIGDRLGDIDALVASWLPGTEGDGVADVLYGRRAFTGQLPLTWPKLEAQLPINVGDATYDPQFPYGWGLTTRTKVVEGGEKTLKSLTVAAGVAERAHDGRTGRTLVTQARLIVQQKIGQDITPTVAKPFADADHLLLTGRYGAAVEKLRAAYRAA
;
A
#
# COMPACT_ATOMS: atom_id res chain seq x y z
N MET A 1 -27.88 -52.11 49.91
CA MET A 1 -29.33 -51.89 49.71
C MET A 1 -29.65 -52.39 48.31
N ARG A 2 -30.37 -53.52 48.15
CA ARG A 2 -31.81 -53.54 47.81
C ARG A 2 -32.17 -52.35 46.89
N ARG A 3 -32.65 -52.51 45.66
CA ARG A 3 -33.41 -53.64 45.11
C ARG A 3 -33.79 -53.26 43.65
N THR A 4 -33.66 -54.24 42.74
CA THR A 4 -34.66 -54.63 41.68
C THR A 4 -35.13 -53.57 40.66
N ALA A 5 -35.35 -53.89 39.38
CA ALA A 5 -35.71 -55.18 38.81
C ALA A 5 -35.80 -55.13 37.27
N LEU A 6 -35.38 -56.24 36.65
CA LEU A 6 -36.03 -57.04 35.59
C LEU A 6 -36.41 -56.38 34.24
N LEU A 7 -36.41 -57.05 33.09
CA LEU A 7 -36.57 -58.47 32.70
C LEU A 7 -35.68 -58.73 31.44
N VAL A 8 -34.92 -59.84 31.26
CA VAL A 8 -35.29 -61.28 31.13
C VAL A 8 -36.04 -61.52 29.80
N CYS A 9 -35.69 -62.41 28.84
CA CYS A 9 -34.90 -63.64 28.80
C CYS A 9 -34.54 -63.98 27.31
N ALA A 10 -33.35 -64.54 27.01
CA ALA A 10 -33.09 -65.95 26.62
C ALA A 10 -33.49 -66.31 25.16
N THR A 11 -32.72 -67.01 24.31
CA THR A 11 -31.56 -67.89 24.51
C THR A 11 -30.92 -68.22 23.14
N LEU A 12 -29.58 -68.24 23.14
CA LEU A 12 -28.61 -69.08 22.41
C LEU A 12 -29.10 -70.12 21.37
N LEU A 13 -28.44 -70.16 20.21
CA LEU A 13 -27.65 -71.33 19.79
C LEU A 13 -26.62 -71.00 18.67
N THR A 14 -25.59 -71.83 18.65
CA THR A 14 -24.32 -71.87 17.91
C THR A 14 -24.38 -72.09 16.39
N GLY A 15 -23.32 -71.65 15.67
CA GLY A 15 -22.64 -72.54 14.71
C GLY A 15 -22.46 -72.06 13.26
N LEU A 16 -21.17 -71.93 12.90
CA LEU A 16 -20.51 -72.27 11.62
C LEU A 16 -20.77 -71.43 10.35
N LEU A 17 -19.63 -71.00 9.78
CA LEU A 17 -19.40 -70.40 8.45
C LEU A 17 -20.06 -71.19 7.30
N PRO A 18 -20.37 -70.48 6.19
CA PRO A 18 -19.65 -70.82 4.96
C PRO A 18 -19.21 -69.61 4.12
N LEU A 19 -18.09 -69.79 3.40
CA LEU A 19 -17.72 -68.99 2.23
C LEU A 19 -18.79 -69.15 1.13
N ALA A 20 -19.22 -68.06 0.50
CA ALA A 20 -19.54 -68.03 -0.93
C ALA A 20 -19.68 -66.59 -1.49
N ALA A 21 -18.97 -66.39 -2.59
CA ALA A 21 -19.25 -65.51 -3.73
C ALA A 21 -19.14 -63.98 -3.55
N ALA A 22 -18.19 -63.45 -4.33
CA ALA A 22 -18.08 -62.06 -4.73
C ALA A 22 -19.43 -61.49 -5.20
N GLY A 23 -19.96 -60.55 -4.42
CA GLY A 23 -20.92 -59.57 -4.89
C GLY A 23 -20.16 -58.34 -5.34
N THR A 24 -20.19 -58.07 -6.63
CA THR A 24 -19.78 -56.79 -7.23
C THR A 24 -20.42 -55.64 -6.46
N ALA A 25 -19.60 -54.77 -5.85
CA ALA A 25 -20.04 -53.49 -5.35
C ALA A 25 -20.42 -52.61 -6.54
N ALA A 26 -21.69 -52.69 -6.95
CA ALA A 26 -22.30 -51.83 -7.95
C ALA A 26 -23.45 -51.08 -7.27
N GLY A 27 -23.38 -49.74 -7.32
CA GLY A 27 -24.48 -48.81 -7.10
C GLY A 27 -24.93 -48.63 -5.65
N ALA A 28 -24.31 -47.70 -4.92
CA ALA A 28 -25.08 -46.96 -3.93
C ALA A 28 -25.98 -46.01 -4.74
N ASP A 29 -27.31 -46.14 -4.61
CA ASP A 29 -28.28 -45.29 -5.32
C ASP A 29 -27.98 -43.80 -5.07
N ASP A 30 -27.81 -43.02 -6.14
CA ASP A 30 -27.70 -41.56 -6.03
C ASP A 30 -28.98 -41.01 -5.38
N PRO A 31 -28.86 -40.01 -4.48
CA PRO A 31 -30.02 -39.37 -3.88
C PRO A 31 -30.90 -38.73 -4.97
N ALA A 32 -32.21 -38.67 -4.70
CA ALA A 32 -33.13 -37.98 -5.58
C ALA A 32 -32.70 -36.51 -5.74
N PRO A 33 -32.76 -35.94 -6.96
CA PRO A 33 -32.43 -34.55 -7.18
C PRO A 33 -33.27 -33.59 -6.33
N VAL A 34 -32.67 -32.49 -5.90
CA VAL A 34 -33.34 -31.46 -5.10
C VAL A 34 -33.57 -30.22 -5.96
N PRO A 35 -34.83 -29.85 -6.27
CA PRO A 35 -35.12 -28.68 -7.08
C PRO A 35 -34.71 -27.40 -6.36
N VAL A 36 -34.04 -26.50 -7.08
CA VAL A 36 -33.69 -25.15 -6.65
C VAL A 36 -34.70 -24.16 -7.23
N ASP A 37 -34.90 -24.19 -8.55
CA ASP A 37 -35.93 -23.41 -9.23
C ASP A 37 -36.40 -24.15 -10.49
N ARG A 38 -37.71 -24.19 -10.71
CA ARG A 38 -38.34 -24.82 -11.88
C ARG A 38 -38.82 -23.80 -12.91
N PHE A 39 -38.72 -22.52 -12.60
CA PHE A 39 -39.17 -21.41 -13.46
C PHE A 39 -40.66 -21.47 -13.82
N GLU A 40 -41.50 -22.02 -12.94
CA GLU A 40 -42.96 -22.01 -13.08
C GLU A 40 -43.61 -20.80 -12.39
N GLY A 41 -42.81 -19.96 -11.72
CA GLY A 41 -43.21 -18.74 -11.02
C GLY A 41 -43.15 -18.84 -9.50
N GLU A 42 -42.48 -19.86 -8.96
CA GLU A 42 -42.22 -20.01 -7.53
C GLU A 42 -41.26 -18.94 -7.01
N VAL A 43 -40.23 -18.61 -7.80
CA VAL A 43 -39.25 -17.58 -7.49
C VAL A 43 -39.62 -16.30 -8.25
N PRO A 44 -39.87 -15.17 -7.55
CA PRO A 44 -40.27 -13.93 -8.20
C PRO A 44 -39.08 -13.21 -8.84
N PHE A 45 -39.35 -12.32 -9.79
CA PHE A 45 -38.38 -11.31 -10.20
C PHE A 45 -38.29 -10.23 -9.11
N ALA A 46 -37.28 -10.33 -8.25
CA ALA A 46 -37.08 -9.44 -7.11
C ALA A 46 -35.58 -9.30 -6.81
N SER A 47 -35.19 -8.12 -6.33
CA SER A 47 -33.81 -7.84 -5.90
C SER A 47 -33.66 -8.02 -4.38
N PRO A 48 -32.43 -8.22 -3.87
CA PRO A 48 -32.16 -8.29 -2.45
C PRO A 48 -32.69 -7.06 -1.69
N PRO A 49 -33.15 -7.20 -0.43
CA PRO A 49 -32.96 -8.37 0.44
C PRO A 49 -33.99 -9.49 0.25
N ALA A 50 -34.97 -9.33 -0.64
CA ALA A 50 -35.93 -10.37 -0.97
C ALA A 50 -35.28 -11.45 -1.83
N GLY A 51 -35.70 -12.71 -1.66
CA GLY A 51 -35.27 -13.80 -2.54
C GLY A 51 -35.94 -13.66 -3.91
N GLY A 52 -35.17 -13.88 -4.98
CA GLY A 52 -35.67 -13.66 -6.33
C GLY A 52 -34.60 -13.73 -7.42
N ILE A 53 -35.07 -13.53 -8.65
CA ILE A 53 -34.24 -13.42 -9.85
C ILE A 53 -34.10 -11.94 -10.24
N PHE A 54 -32.88 -11.45 -10.40
CA PHE A 54 -32.61 -10.07 -10.82
C PHE A 54 -31.39 -9.98 -11.74
N THR A 55 -31.33 -8.91 -12.53
CA THR A 55 -30.33 -8.74 -13.59
C THR A 55 -29.34 -7.63 -13.23
N TRP A 56 -28.14 -7.71 -13.80
CA TRP A 56 -27.04 -6.78 -13.55
C TRP A 56 -26.17 -6.65 -14.79
N GLY A 57 -25.43 -5.53 -14.89
CA GLY A 57 -24.59 -5.20 -16.04
C GLY A 57 -23.69 -3.99 -15.77
N GLY A 58 -22.66 -3.80 -16.60
CA GLY A 58 -21.70 -2.71 -16.50
C GLY A 58 -22.27 -1.35 -16.93
N ASP A 59 -23.29 -1.35 -17.78
CA ASP A 59 -24.03 -0.16 -18.21
C ASP A 59 -25.55 -0.41 -18.30
N ALA A 60 -26.28 0.50 -18.96
CA ALA A 60 -27.74 0.42 -19.05
C ALA A 60 -28.25 -0.65 -20.05
N ASP A 61 -27.39 -1.11 -20.97
CA ASP A 61 -27.73 -2.06 -22.03
C ASP A 61 -27.28 -3.50 -21.68
N ASP A 62 -26.25 -3.64 -20.82
CA ASP A 62 -25.71 -4.92 -20.37
C ASP A 62 -26.67 -5.83 -19.56
N PRO A 63 -27.61 -5.35 -18.73
CA PRO A 63 -28.50 -6.25 -17.99
C PRO A 63 -29.45 -7.00 -18.94
N PRO A 64 -29.48 -8.36 -18.92
CA PRO A 64 -30.41 -9.10 -19.75
C PRO A 64 -31.86 -8.78 -19.41
N ARG A 65 -32.76 -8.92 -20.38
CA ARG A 65 -34.21 -8.84 -20.13
C ARG A 65 -34.75 -10.24 -19.94
N LEU A 66 -35.35 -10.52 -18.78
CA LEU A 66 -35.85 -11.85 -18.42
C LEU A 66 -37.39 -11.94 -18.44
N ALA A 67 -37.90 -13.12 -18.75
CA ALA A 67 -39.33 -13.45 -18.64
C ALA A 67 -39.54 -14.95 -18.37
N LEU A 68 -40.61 -15.28 -17.64
CA LEU A 68 -41.13 -16.64 -17.58
C LEU A 68 -42.08 -16.85 -18.77
N THR A 69 -41.74 -17.79 -19.66
CA THR A 69 -42.43 -17.96 -20.94
C THR A 69 -43.03 -19.35 -21.04
N GLU A 70 -44.32 -19.45 -21.36
CA GLU A 70 -44.96 -20.73 -21.65
C GLU A 70 -44.39 -21.36 -22.93
N ARG A 71 -43.95 -22.61 -22.83
CA ARG A 71 -43.34 -23.36 -23.94
C ARG A 71 -43.84 -24.80 -23.94
N ALA A 72 -44.33 -25.25 -25.09
CA ALA A 72 -44.80 -26.63 -25.26
C ALA A 72 -43.66 -27.66 -25.27
N ASP A 73 -42.43 -27.20 -25.52
CA ASP A 73 -41.20 -27.99 -25.54
C ASP A 73 -40.34 -27.79 -24.28
N ALA A 74 -40.91 -27.23 -23.20
CA ALA A 74 -40.23 -27.08 -21.91
C ALA A 74 -39.78 -28.47 -21.39
N PRO A 75 -38.49 -28.64 -21.04
CA PRO A 75 -37.98 -29.88 -20.44
C PRO A 75 -38.66 -30.26 -19.13
N GLU A 76 -39.02 -29.27 -18.31
CA GLU A 76 -39.77 -29.42 -17.07
C GLU A 76 -41.01 -28.49 -17.08
N GLY A 77 -42.12 -28.95 -16.51
CA GLY A 77 -43.32 -28.12 -16.34
C GLY A 77 -43.94 -27.61 -17.65
N THR A 78 -44.28 -26.32 -17.66
CA THR A 78 -44.96 -25.63 -18.77
C THR A 78 -44.34 -24.28 -19.13
N ARG A 79 -43.42 -23.77 -18.32
CA ARG A 79 -42.76 -22.48 -18.48
C ARG A 79 -41.25 -22.65 -18.34
N VAL A 80 -40.51 -21.75 -18.99
CA VAL A 80 -39.05 -21.68 -18.84
C VAL A 80 -38.64 -20.24 -18.59
N LEU A 81 -37.45 -20.04 -18.03
CA LEU A 81 -36.82 -18.73 -17.99
C LEU A 81 -36.25 -18.42 -19.37
N THR A 82 -36.70 -17.35 -20.00
CA THR A 82 -36.12 -16.83 -21.24
C THR A 82 -35.44 -15.50 -20.99
N GLY A 83 -34.41 -15.21 -21.78
CA GLY A 83 -33.76 -13.92 -21.74
C GLY A 83 -33.20 -13.46 -23.08
N THR A 84 -33.06 -12.15 -23.26
CA THR A 84 -32.30 -11.52 -24.36
C THR A 84 -31.16 -10.70 -23.78
N TYR A 85 -30.00 -10.74 -24.42
CA TYR A 85 -28.79 -10.05 -23.96
C TYR A 85 -27.98 -9.46 -25.12
N ASP A 86 -27.26 -8.38 -24.82
CA ASP A 86 -26.28 -7.73 -25.70
C ASP A 86 -25.17 -7.14 -24.82
N ILE A 87 -24.26 -7.99 -24.36
CA ILE A 87 -23.29 -7.62 -23.33
C ILE A 87 -22.06 -6.96 -23.97
N SER A 88 -21.78 -5.72 -23.62
CA SER A 88 -20.63 -4.94 -24.10
C SER A 88 -19.41 -5.05 -23.19
N GLY A 89 -19.62 -5.16 -21.87
CA GLY A 89 -18.57 -5.28 -20.86
C GLY A 89 -18.73 -6.50 -19.95
N TYR A 90 -19.73 -6.48 -19.08
CA TYR A 90 -20.12 -7.62 -18.26
C TYR A 90 -21.60 -7.52 -17.92
N GLY A 91 -22.31 -8.65 -17.88
CA GLY A 91 -23.72 -8.64 -17.54
C GLY A 91 -24.30 -10.04 -17.43
N GLY A 92 -25.41 -10.14 -16.72
CA GLY A 92 -25.94 -11.42 -16.30
C GLY A 92 -27.14 -11.32 -15.38
N PHE A 93 -27.47 -12.43 -14.75
CA PHE A 93 -28.54 -12.48 -13.77
C PHE A 93 -28.18 -13.36 -12.59
N THR A 94 -28.83 -13.09 -11.47
CA THR A 94 -28.66 -13.79 -10.21
C THR A 94 -29.98 -14.39 -9.78
N HIS A 95 -29.92 -15.57 -9.15
CA HIS A 95 -30.96 -16.15 -8.33
C HIS A 95 -30.47 -16.21 -6.88
N ASP A 96 -31.09 -15.44 -5.98
CA ASP A 96 -30.74 -15.39 -4.56
C ASP A 96 -31.87 -15.89 -3.65
N PHE A 97 -31.48 -16.53 -2.55
CA PHE A 97 -32.36 -16.76 -1.41
C PHE A 97 -32.56 -15.49 -0.58
N ALA A 98 -33.67 -15.39 0.15
CA ALA A 98 -33.99 -14.20 0.93
C ALA A 98 -33.02 -14.03 2.11
N PHE A 99 -32.57 -12.80 2.37
CA PHE A 99 -31.60 -12.52 3.45
C PHE A 99 -32.14 -12.82 4.85
N ALA A 100 -33.46 -12.85 4.99
CA ALA A 100 -34.13 -13.17 6.25
C ALA A 100 -34.25 -14.67 6.50
N GLU A 101 -33.93 -15.51 5.51
CA GLU A 101 -33.96 -16.97 5.62
C GLU A 101 -32.55 -17.51 5.93
N PRO A 102 -32.44 -18.69 6.57
CA PRO A 102 -31.14 -19.35 6.72
C PRO A 102 -30.53 -19.71 5.37
N ALA A 103 -29.20 -19.74 5.31
CA ALA A 103 -28.48 -20.28 4.17
C ALA A 103 -28.83 -21.76 3.92
N HIS A 104 -28.66 -22.22 2.69
CA HIS A 104 -29.01 -23.58 2.27
C HIS A 104 -27.79 -24.50 2.27
N ASP A 105 -27.97 -25.73 2.75
CA ASP A 105 -26.93 -26.76 2.72
C ASP A 105 -27.02 -27.59 1.44
N TRP A 106 -26.12 -27.32 0.51
CA TRP A 106 -25.94 -28.03 -0.76
C TRP A 106 -24.83 -29.09 -0.68
N SER A 107 -24.15 -29.20 0.46
CA SER A 107 -22.93 -29.99 0.60
C SER A 107 -23.13 -31.49 0.38
N ALA A 108 -24.37 -32.00 0.43
CA ALA A 108 -24.71 -33.41 0.23
C ALA A 108 -24.80 -33.81 -1.24
N SER A 109 -24.80 -32.83 -2.14
CA SER A 109 -24.98 -33.02 -3.58
C SER A 109 -23.66 -33.02 -4.33
N LYS A 110 -23.59 -33.74 -5.45
CA LYS A 110 -22.41 -33.79 -6.32
C LYS A 110 -22.19 -32.46 -7.06
N GLY A 111 -23.27 -31.80 -7.44
CA GLY A 111 -23.24 -30.58 -8.23
C GLY A 111 -24.63 -30.01 -8.50
N VAL A 112 -24.66 -29.02 -9.37
CA VAL A 112 -25.88 -28.40 -9.89
C VAL A 112 -26.07 -28.81 -11.36
N ARG A 113 -27.31 -29.03 -11.78
CA ARG A 113 -27.65 -29.24 -13.18
C ARG A 113 -28.92 -28.51 -13.56
N PHE A 114 -29.02 -28.20 -14.85
CA PHE A 114 -30.14 -27.47 -15.41
C PHE A 114 -30.24 -27.73 -16.91
N TRP A 115 -31.38 -27.45 -17.52
CA TRP A 115 -31.55 -27.48 -18.96
C TRP A 115 -31.20 -26.13 -19.56
N TRP A 116 -30.41 -26.15 -20.64
CA TRP A 116 -30.09 -24.98 -21.44
C TRP A 116 -30.50 -25.24 -22.89
N GLU A 117 -31.21 -24.30 -23.52
CA GLU A 117 -31.49 -24.35 -24.94
C GLU A 117 -30.31 -23.74 -25.71
N GLY A 118 -29.47 -24.60 -26.26
CA GLY A 118 -28.30 -24.19 -27.01
C GLY A 118 -28.67 -23.55 -28.35
N ARG A 119 -27.84 -22.59 -28.75
CA ARG A 119 -27.95 -21.83 -29.99
C ARG A 119 -26.74 -22.03 -30.91
N ASP A 120 -25.71 -22.75 -30.45
CA ASP A 120 -24.46 -23.00 -31.16
C ASP A 120 -23.76 -21.69 -31.58
N ASN A 121 -23.73 -20.73 -30.65
CA ASN A 121 -23.14 -19.40 -30.88
C ASN A 121 -21.68 -19.30 -30.40
N GLY A 122 -21.14 -20.36 -29.78
CA GLY A 122 -19.77 -20.42 -29.26
C GLY A 122 -19.52 -19.54 -28.04
N GLY A 123 -20.56 -18.91 -27.49
CA GLY A 123 -20.49 -18.07 -26.31
C GLY A 123 -20.16 -18.88 -25.06
N LYS A 124 -19.26 -18.36 -24.24
CA LYS A 124 -18.92 -18.94 -22.94
C LYS A 124 -19.82 -18.34 -21.86
N VAL A 125 -20.67 -19.17 -21.27
CA VAL A 125 -21.56 -18.77 -20.16
C VAL A 125 -20.88 -19.18 -18.86
N SER A 126 -20.64 -18.21 -17.98
CA SER A 126 -20.08 -18.50 -16.65
C SER A 126 -21.20 -18.76 -15.66
N PHE A 127 -21.04 -19.78 -14.82
CA PHE A 127 -21.95 -20.12 -13.74
C PHE A 127 -21.23 -19.89 -12.41
N GLU A 128 -21.86 -19.17 -11.51
CA GLU A 128 -21.29 -18.74 -10.24
C GLU A 128 -22.13 -19.26 -9.06
N LEU A 129 -21.46 -19.71 -8.00
CA LEU A 129 -22.08 -20.08 -6.72
C LEU A 129 -21.74 -19.05 -5.66
N LYS A 130 -22.73 -18.73 -4.83
CA LYS A 130 -22.62 -17.85 -3.67
C LYS A 130 -22.58 -18.71 -2.39
N ASP A 131 -21.42 -18.84 -1.77
CA ASP A 131 -21.24 -19.67 -0.57
C ASP A 131 -20.59 -18.89 0.58
N GLY A 132 -21.02 -19.16 1.81
CA GLY A 132 -20.57 -18.45 3.01
C GLY A 132 -21.11 -17.03 3.12
N GLY A 133 -20.59 -16.28 4.09
CA GLY A 133 -21.02 -14.91 4.35
C GLY A 133 -22.42 -14.79 4.96
N ALA A 134 -22.82 -13.56 5.29
CA ALA A 134 -24.09 -13.31 5.99
C ALA A 134 -25.33 -13.37 5.08
N ASN A 135 -25.14 -13.31 3.76
CA ASN A 135 -26.17 -13.34 2.72
C ASN A 135 -25.51 -13.41 1.33
N GLY A 136 -26.30 -13.57 0.26
CA GLY A 136 -25.80 -13.72 -1.10
C GLY A 136 -24.99 -12.55 -1.67
N GLU A 137 -25.07 -11.35 -1.08
CA GLU A 137 -24.24 -10.20 -1.49
C GLU A 137 -22.94 -10.10 -0.67
N ALA A 138 -22.84 -10.87 0.41
CA ALA A 138 -21.67 -11.00 1.27
C ALA A 138 -20.96 -12.37 1.11
N SER A 139 -21.40 -13.22 0.18
CA SER A 139 -20.88 -14.57 -0.05
C SER A 139 -19.65 -14.59 -0.95
N GLU A 140 -18.77 -15.57 -0.72
CA GLU A 140 -17.74 -15.91 -1.69
C GLU A 140 -18.36 -16.31 -3.02
N LEU A 141 -17.79 -15.80 -4.12
CA LEU A 141 -18.14 -16.25 -5.45
C LEU A 141 -17.18 -17.34 -5.88
N TRP A 142 -17.77 -18.44 -6.35
CA TRP A 142 -17.06 -19.54 -6.96
C TRP A 142 -17.54 -19.66 -8.39
N THR A 143 -16.64 -19.73 -9.37
CA THR A 143 -17.01 -19.65 -10.78
C THR A 143 -16.55 -20.87 -11.56
N THR A 144 -17.31 -21.23 -12.58
CA THR A 144 -16.97 -22.16 -13.65
C THR A 144 -17.74 -21.76 -14.90
N SER A 145 -17.67 -22.56 -15.97
CA SER A 145 -18.29 -22.17 -17.24
C SER A 145 -18.56 -23.34 -18.17
N PHE A 146 -19.53 -23.17 -19.05
CA PHE A 146 -19.75 -24.04 -20.20
C PHE A 146 -19.81 -23.21 -21.50
N THR A 147 -19.65 -23.89 -22.64
CA THR A 147 -19.75 -23.25 -23.96
C THR A 147 -21.07 -23.67 -24.61
N ASP A 148 -21.77 -22.72 -25.22
CA ASP A 148 -22.94 -23.00 -26.05
C ASP A 148 -22.50 -23.41 -27.47
N ASP A 149 -22.19 -24.70 -27.61
CA ASP A 149 -21.68 -25.36 -28.83
C ASP A 149 -22.65 -26.41 -29.40
N PHE A 150 -23.95 -26.25 -29.12
CA PHE A 150 -24.99 -27.20 -29.49
C PHE A 150 -26.30 -26.48 -29.78
N THR A 151 -27.23 -27.13 -30.50
CA THR A 151 -28.56 -26.59 -30.78
C THR A 151 -29.64 -27.37 -30.05
N GLY A 152 -30.59 -26.66 -29.43
CA GLY A 152 -31.73 -27.23 -28.71
C GLY A 152 -31.43 -27.58 -27.25
N TRP A 153 -32.40 -28.18 -26.56
CA TRP A 153 -32.27 -28.48 -25.13
C TRP A 153 -31.19 -29.52 -24.84
N LYS A 154 -30.27 -29.16 -23.94
CA LYS A 154 -29.26 -30.05 -23.35
C LYS A 154 -29.24 -29.84 -21.85
N ARG A 155 -29.09 -30.92 -21.11
CA ARG A 155 -28.87 -30.84 -19.66
C ARG A 155 -27.39 -30.54 -19.42
N ILE A 156 -27.12 -29.40 -18.80
CA ILE A 156 -25.80 -29.00 -18.32
C ILE A 156 -25.66 -29.56 -16.90
N GLU A 157 -24.61 -30.35 -16.67
CA GLU A 157 -24.28 -30.89 -15.36
C GLU A 157 -22.93 -30.30 -14.93
N ILE A 158 -22.93 -29.56 -13.83
CA ILE A 158 -21.75 -28.89 -13.29
C ILE A 158 -21.44 -29.48 -11.91
N PRO A 159 -20.44 -30.37 -11.81
CA PRO A 159 -19.93 -30.84 -10.53
C PRO A 159 -19.43 -29.68 -9.67
N PHE A 160 -19.68 -29.72 -8.36
CA PHE A 160 -19.12 -28.69 -7.46
C PHE A 160 -17.59 -28.70 -7.42
N THR A 161 -16.95 -29.80 -7.83
CA THR A 161 -15.49 -29.91 -7.92
C THR A 161 -14.87 -29.05 -9.02
N ASP A 162 -15.68 -28.59 -9.97
CA ASP A 162 -15.21 -27.81 -11.14
C ASP A 162 -15.22 -26.31 -10.87
N PHE A 163 -15.72 -25.89 -9.71
CA PHE A 163 -15.75 -24.50 -9.29
C PHE A 163 -14.40 -24.07 -8.72
N VAL A 164 -13.96 -22.87 -9.12
CA VAL A 164 -12.76 -22.22 -8.59
C VAL A 164 -13.13 -20.93 -7.90
N TYR A 165 -12.38 -20.59 -6.86
CA TYR A 165 -12.58 -19.34 -6.13
C TYR A 165 -12.38 -18.13 -7.05
N ARG A 166 -13.32 -17.19 -7.02
CA ARG A 166 -13.28 -16.00 -7.84
C ARG A 166 -12.45 -14.91 -7.16
N THR A 167 -11.16 -14.80 -7.50
CA THR A 167 -10.20 -13.93 -6.78
C THR A 167 -10.39 -12.43 -7.02
N ASP A 168 -11.03 -12.04 -8.13
CA ASP A 168 -11.32 -10.65 -8.49
C ASP A 168 -12.52 -10.07 -7.74
N TYR A 169 -13.21 -10.87 -6.92
CA TYR A 169 -14.34 -10.45 -6.09
C TYR A 169 -14.08 -10.81 -4.61
N GLN A 170 -14.19 -9.84 -3.71
CA GLN A 170 -13.97 -10.02 -2.27
C GLN A 170 -15.10 -9.36 -1.47
N PRO A 171 -16.01 -10.12 -0.85
CA PRO A 171 -17.04 -9.57 0.02
C PRO A 171 -16.47 -9.14 1.39
N VAL A 172 -17.21 -8.30 2.10
CA VAL A 172 -16.84 -7.83 3.44
C VAL A 172 -17.30 -8.85 4.50
N GLY A 173 -16.37 -9.59 5.11
CA GLY A 173 -16.69 -10.55 6.18
C GLY A 173 -15.62 -11.63 6.34
N GLY A 174 -15.58 -12.31 7.50
CA GLY A 174 -14.60 -13.37 7.81
C GLY A 174 -14.78 -14.61 6.94
N ILE A 175 -14.13 -14.57 5.78
CA ILE A 175 -14.23 -15.52 4.68
C ILE A 175 -12.99 -16.43 4.66
N ASP A 176 -13.16 -17.73 4.35
CA ASP A 176 -12.12 -18.75 4.52
C ASP A 176 -11.54 -19.34 3.22
N GLN A 177 -12.06 -18.97 2.04
CA GLN A 177 -11.64 -19.49 0.72
C GLN A 177 -11.85 -21.00 0.60
N ILE A 178 -12.92 -21.50 1.22
CA ILE A 178 -13.33 -22.90 1.17
C ILE A 178 -14.75 -22.97 0.63
N LEU A 179 -14.94 -23.70 -0.49
CA LEU A 179 -16.26 -24.03 -1.01
C LEU A 179 -16.91 -25.06 -0.07
N GLY A 180 -17.55 -24.58 0.99
CA GLY A 180 -18.14 -25.40 2.04
C GLY A 180 -19.48 -25.98 1.63
N LEU A 181 -20.25 -25.25 0.81
CA LEU A 181 -21.60 -25.60 0.35
C LEU A 181 -22.62 -25.77 1.49
N THR A 182 -22.25 -25.47 2.73
CA THR A 182 -23.16 -25.56 3.89
C THR A 182 -23.94 -24.27 4.12
N GLU A 183 -23.46 -23.16 3.53
CA GLU A 183 -24.05 -21.84 3.64
C GLU A 183 -24.24 -21.22 2.24
N THR A 184 -24.95 -21.93 1.37
CA THR A 184 -25.21 -21.48 -0.01
C THR A 184 -26.39 -20.50 -0.07
N TRP A 185 -26.17 -19.38 -0.75
CA TRP A 185 -27.14 -18.28 -0.82
C TRP A 185 -27.77 -18.09 -2.21
N GLY A 186 -27.27 -18.79 -3.23
CA GLY A 186 -27.79 -18.65 -4.58
C GLY A 186 -26.75 -18.96 -5.66
N TYR A 187 -27.09 -18.61 -6.90
CA TYR A 187 -26.21 -18.73 -8.05
C TYR A 187 -26.39 -17.55 -9.00
N ALA A 188 -25.41 -17.32 -9.87
CA ALA A 188 -25.48 -16.31 -10.93
C ALA A 188 -24.96 -16.86 -12.26
N LEU A 189 -25.47 -16.30 -13.36
CA LEU A 189 -24.96 -16.57 -14.71
C LEU A 189 -24.43 -15.28 -15.32
N THR A 190 -23.16 -15.31 -15.75
CA THR A 190 -22.57 -14.25 -16.58
C THR A 190 -22.67 -14.63 -18.05
N LEU A 191 -23.28 -13.75 -18.84
CA LEU A 191 -23.52 -13.96 -20.28
C LEU A 191 -22.30 -13.49 -21.11
N PRO A 192 -22.09 -14.06 -22.30
CA PRO A 192 -20.90 -13.78 -23.11
C PRO A 192 -20.89 -12.35 -23.67
N VAL A 193 -19.70 -11.73 -23.63
CA VAL A 193 -19.45 -10.38 -24.15
C VAL A 193 -19.31 -10.39 -25.67
N GLY A 194 -19.82 -9.35 -26.33
CA GLY A 194 -19.73 -9.17 -27.79
C GLY A 194 -20.69 -10.04 -28.58
N ILE A 195 -21.66 -10.68 -27.91
CA ILE A 195 -22.72 -11.49 -28.52
C ILE A 195 -24.08 -10.89 -28.15
N SER A 196 -24.89 -10.62 -29.16
CA SER A 196 -26.29 -10.24 -29.01
C SER A 196 -27.18 -11.42 -29.40
N ASP A 197 -27.84 -12.04 -28.43
CA ASP A 197 -28.67 -13.23 -28.67
C ASP A 197 -29.75 -13.40 -27.58
N ARG A 198 -30.43 -14.54 -27.60
CA ARG A 198 -31.40 -14.98 -26.61
C ARG A 198 -31.03 -16.34 -26.04
N PHE A 199 -31.51 -16.63 -24.83
CA PHE A 199 -31.38 -17.93 -24.20
C PHE A 199 -32.71 -18.40 -23.61
N ALA A 200 -32.79 -19.71 -23.37
CA ALA A 200 -33.80 -20.31 -22.51
C ALA A 200 -33.15 -21.33 -21.57
N MET A 201 -33.60 -21.34 -20.32
CA MET A 201 -33.11 -22.19 -19.25
C MET A 201 -34.27 -22.75 -18.44
N ASP A 202 -34.14 -23.99 -18.01
CA ASP A 202 -35.20 -24.69 -17.28
C ASP A 202 -34.65 -25.63 -16.18
N GLY A 203 -35.44 -25.86 -15.13
CA GLY A 203 -35.22 -26.87 -14.08
C GLY A 203 -33.83 -26.91 -13.45
N VAL A 204 -33.49 -25.94 -12.59
CA VAL A 204 -32.26 -25.97 -11.78
C VAL A 204 -32.44 -26.89 -10.59
N GLU A 205 -31.56 -27.89 -10.49
CA GLU A 205 -31.60 -28.85 -9.39
C GLU A 205 -30.20 -29.29 -8.94
N LEU A 206 -30.11 -29.68 -7.68
CA LEU A 206 -28.93 -30.34 -7.13
C LEU A 206 -29.00 -31.83 -7.45
N TYR A 207 -27.90 -32.44 -7.89
CA TYR A 207 -27.88 -33.84 -8.31
C TYR A 207 -26.74 -34.63 -7.70
N GLY A 208 -26.94 -35.95 -7.62
CA GLY A 208 -25.93 -36.94 -7.25
C GLY A 208 -25.46 -36.85 -5.80
N ARG A 209 -24.74 -37.87 -5.33
CA ARG A 209 -24.11 -37.84 -4.00
C ARG A 209 -22.81 -37.03 -4.03
N ALA A 210 -22.61 -36.16 -3.05
CA ALA A 210 -21.38 -35.38 -2.89
C ALA A 210 -20.13 -36.27 -2.90
N ASP A 211 -19.13 -35.83 -3.67
CA ASP A 211 -17.79 -36.41 -3.63
C ASP A 211 -17.11 -36.04 -2.30
N GLN A 212 -16.48 -36.99 -1.64
CA GLN A 212 -15.77 -36.74 -0.38
C GLN A 212 -14.66 -35.68 -0.54
N SER A 213 -14.06 -35.58 -1.73
CA SER A 213 -13.05 -34.56 -2.05
C SER A 213 -13.58 -33.11 -1.98
N LEU A 214 -14.90 -32.91 -1.97
CA LEU A 214 -15.54 -31.62 -1.70
C LEU A 214 -15.52 -31.25 -0.22
N ARG A 215 -15.47 -32.26 0.66
CA ARG A 215 -15.63 -32.10 2.11
C ARG A 215 -14.36 -32.38 2.90
N ALA A 216 -13.30 -32.85 2.25
CA ALA A 216 -12.04 -33.18 2.86
C ALA A 216 -10.87 -32.73 1.96
N SER A 217 -9.85 -32.14 2.57
CA SER A 217 -8.61 -31.76 1.92
C SER A 217 -7.42 -32.24 2.72
N VAL A 218 -6.30 -32.44 2.04
CA VAL A 218 -5.00 -32.65 2.64
C VAL A 218 -4.15 -31.44 2.30
N THR A 219 -3.57 -30.83 3.32
CA THR A 219 -2.65 -29.70 3.19
C THR A 219 -1.30 -30.07 3.79
N THR A 220 -0.28 -29.31 3.42
CA THR A 220 1.01 -29.35 4.11
C THR A 220 1.22 -28.09 4.92
N ASP A 221 1.96 -28.18 6.02
CA ASP A 221 2.23 -27.04 6.90
C ASP A 221 3.12 -25.96 6.26
N SER A 222 3.84 -26.32 5.20
CA SER A 222 4.59 -25.42 4.34
C SER A 222 4.65 -25.98 2.92
N ALA A 223 5.04 -25.15 1.95
CA ALA A 223 5.40 -25.62 0.61
C ALA A 223 6.91 -25.84 0.45
N VAL A 224 7.73 -25.21 1.30
CA VAL A 224 9.20 -25.31 1.28
C VAL A 224 9.71 -25.67 2.68
N TYR A 225 10.62 -26.64 2.73
CA TYR A 225 11.17 -27.21 3.97
C TYR A 225 12.71 -27.16 3.94
N PRO A 226 13.31 -26.01 4.31
CA PRO A 226 14.75 -25.88 4.44
C PRO A 226 15.28 -26.82 5.53
N VAL A 227 16.36 -27.51 5.24
CA VAL A 227 17.02 -28.43 6.16
C VAL A 227 18.53 -28.30 5.99
N LYS A 228 19.24 -28.17 7.11
CA LYS A 228 20.69 -28.22 7.10
C LYS A 228 21.15 -29.59 6.65
N GLU A 229 22.20 -29.58 5.84
CA GLU A 229 22.89 -30.77 5.39
C GLU A 229 23.17 -31.78 6.52
N GLY A 230 22.81 -33.04 6.32
CA GLY A 230 22.86 -34.12 7.31
C GLY A 230 21.73 -34.12 8.35
N GLY A 231 20.78 -33.18 8.26
CA GLY A 231 19.58 -33.14 9.07
C GLY A 231 18.45 -34.00 8.51
N THR A 232 17.28 -33.93 9.14
CA THR A 232 16.06 -34.60 8.67
C THR A 232 14.96 -33.56 8.51
N ALA A 233 14.41 -33.44 7.29
CA ALA A 233 13.27 -32.58 7.05
C ALA A 233 11.99 -33.27 7.57
N THR A 234 11.13 -32.50 8.24
CA THR A 234 9.82 -32.96 8.73
C THR A 234 8.74 -32.25 7.94
N VAL A 235 8.00 -32.99 7.11
CA VAL A 235 6.84 -32.47 6.37
C VAL A 235 5.58 -32.82 7.13
N GLY A 236 4.86 -31.82 7.63
CA GLY A 236 3.55 -31.98 8.23
C GLY A 236 2.47 -32.11 7.16
N VAL A 237 1.59 -33.10 7.31
CA VAL A 237 0.47 -33.37 6.41
C VAL A 237 -0.81 -33.37 7.24
N THR A 238 -1.70 -32.43 6.97
CA THR A 238 -2.88 -32.14 7.80
C THR A 238 -4.16 -32.41 7.03
N LEU A 239 -5.07 -33.15 7.65
CA LEU A 239 -6.44 -33.33 7.16
C LEU A 239 -7.28 -32.12 7.52
N GLY A 240 -7.87 -31.44 6.54
CA GLY A 240 -8.95 -30.48 6.72
C GLY A 240 -10.27 -31.07 6.29
N THR A 241 -11.36 -30.74 6.98
CA THR A 241 -12.72 -31.09 6.58
C THR A 241 -13.66 -29.90 6.70
N THR A 242 -14.67 -29.86 5.82
CA THR A 242 -15.70 -28.82 5.80
C THR A 242 -16.48 -28.78 7.10
N GLY A 243 -16.71 -27.58 7.64
CA GLY A 243 -17.39 -27.38 8.93
C GLY A 243 -16.64 -27.99 10.12
N SER A 244 -15.36 -28.37 9.96
CA SER A 244 -14.57 -29.10 10.96
C SER A 244 -15.18 -30.44 11.42
N ALA A 245 -16.09 -31.02 10.64
CA ALA A 245 -16.74 -32.28 10.97
C ALA A 245 -15.76 -33.47 10.87
N PRO A 246 -15.91 -34.53 11.67
CA PRO A 246 -15.11 -35.73 11.49
C PRO A 246 -15.29 -36.33 10.10
N LEU A 247 -14.22 -36.90 9.58
CA LEU A 247 -14.16 -37.52 8.26
C LEU A 247 -15.20 -38.66 8.12
N THR A 248 -15.95 -38.72 7.02
CA THR A 248 -16.99 -39.75 6.83
C THR A 248 -16.45 -41.07 6.29
N ASP A 249 -15.46 -41.01 5.41
CA ASP A 249 -14.85 -42.14 4.71
C ASP A 249 -13.31 -42.03 4.78
N PRO A 250 -12.51 -43.10 4.67
CA PRO A 250 -11.06 -42.99 4.84
C PRO A 250 -10.37 -42.15 3.75
N VAL A 251 -9.41 -41.30 4.15
CA VAL A 251 -8.52 -40.56 3.24
C VAL A 251 -7.12 -41.17 3.28
N THR A 252 -6.58 -41.56 2.13
CA THR A 252 -5.25 -42.17 2.03
C THR A 252 -4.28 -41.22 1.34
N VAL A 253 -3.10 -41.05 1.92
CA VAL A 253 -1.99 -40.27 1.38
C VAL A 253 -0.82 -41.20 1.11
N THR A 254 -0.50 -41.40 -0.16
CA THR A 254 0.73 -42.07 -0.61
C THR A 254 1.78 -40.99 -0.87
N TYR A 255 3.02 -41.19 -0.45
CA TYR A 255 4.11 -40.23 -0.61
C TYR A 255 5.38 -40.88 -1.14
N GLU A 256 6.10 -40.14 -1.98
CA GLU A 256 7.42 -40.54 -2.50
C GLU A 256 8.30 -39.32 -2.81
N THR A 257 9.59 -39.40 -2.50
CA THR A 257 10.58 -38.45 -3.02
C THR A 257 10.86 -38.75 -4.49
N THR A 258 10.89 -37.71 -5.34
CA THR A 258 11.02 -37.88 -6.79
C THR A 258 12.29 -37.21 -7.34
N THR A 259 12.72 -37.63 -8.53
CA THR A 259 13.92 -37.12 -9.22
C THR A 259 13.71 -35.78 -9.92
N GLY A 260 12.63 -35.05 -9.63
CA GLY A 260 12.34 -33.75 -10.24
C GLY A 260 13.10 -32.58 -9.62
N GLY A 261 13.90 -32.85 -8.58
CA GLY A 261 14.73 -31.87 -7.88
C GLY A 261 16.15 -31.78 -8.41
N THR A 262 16.97 -31.01 -7.72
CA THR A 262 18.41 -30.90 -8.02
C THR A 262 19.29 -31.80 -7.16
N ALA A 263 18.78 -32.31 -6.03
CA ALA A 263 19.48 -33.26 -5.18
C ALA A 263 19.51 -34.67 -5.79
N SER A 264 20.61 -35.39 -5.57
CA SER A 264 20.85 -36.75 -6.06
C SER A 264 20.45 -37.82 -5.04
N ASP A 265 19.65 -38.78 -5.51
CA ASP A 265 19.25 -39.97 -4.75
C ASP A 265 20.47 -40.72 -4.20
N GLY A 266 20.46 -40.94 -2.87
CA GLY A 266 21.46 -41.77 -2.19
C GLY A 266 22.81 -41.08 -1.99
N ALA A 267 23.07 -39.96 -2.64
CA ALA A 267 24.21 -39.09 -2.34
C ALA A 267 23.80 -38.05 -1.30
N ASP A 268 22.76 -37.27 -1.59
CA ASP A 268 22.42 -36.06 -0.83
C ASP A 268 21.26 -36.31 0.15
N TYR A 269 20.45 -37.33 -0.12
CA TYR A 269 19.37 -37.76 0.76
C TYR A 269 19.10 -39.26 0.68
N THR A 270 18.31 -39.78 1.63
CA THR A 270 17.80 -41.15 1.57
C THR A 270 16.37 -41.10 1.03
N PRO A 271 16.06 -41.74 -0.12
CA PRO A 271 14.72 -41.75 -0.66
C PRO A 271 13.71 -42.32 0.32
N VAL A 272 12.55 -41.68 0.38
CA VAL A 272 11.44 -42.18 1.18
C VAL A 272 10.24 -42.43 0.30
N ARG A 273 9.53 -43.51 0.60
CA ARG A 273 8.24 -43.86 0.02
C ARG A 273 7.40 -44.53 1.08
N GLY A 274 6.10 -44.25 1.08
CA GLY A 274 5.19 -44.87 2.02
C GLY A 274 3.75 -44.42 1.80
N GLU A 275 2.89 -44.86 2.71
CA GLU A 275 1.48 -44.54 2.70
C GLU A 275 0.98 -44.44 4.13
N PHE A 276 0.00 -43.56 4.36
CA PHE A 276 -0.81 -43.61 5.55
C PHE A 276 -2.26 -43.21 5.27
N THR A 277 -3.17 -43.69 6.13
CA THR A 277 -4.61 -43.40 6.02
C THR A 277 -5.11 -42.65 7.26
N PHE A 278 -5.87 -41.58 7.02
CA PHE A 278 -6.79 -41.00 8.00
C PHE A 278 -8.10 -41.80 7.97
N PRO A 279 -8.40 -42.63 8.98
CA PRO A 279 -9.60 -43.44 8.97
C PRO A 279 -10.87 -42.56 9.08
N ALA A 280 -12.02 -43.11 8.68
CA ALA A 280 -13.32 -42.52 8.99
C ALA A 280 -13.44 -42.22 10.51
N GLY A 281 -14.04 -41.09 10.85
CA GLY A 281 -14.11 -40.53 12.20
C GLY A 281 -12.92 -39.67 12.62
N THR A 282 -11.89 -39.52 11.77
CA THR A 282 -10.76 -38.62 12.06
C THR A 282 -11.23 -37.17 12.13
N ALA A 283 -10.85 -36.44 13.17
CA ALA A 283 -11.20 -35.02 13.32
C ALA A 283 -10.42 -34.13 12.34
N SER A 284 -11.04 -33.03 11.89
CA SER A 284 -10.36 -31.95 11.17
C SER A 284 -9.15 -31.44 11.96
N GLY A 285 -8.08 -31.05 11.25
CA GLY A 285 -6.82 -30.61 11.83
C GLY A 285 -5.88 -31.74 12.26
N THR A 286 -6.30 -33.01 12.18
CA THR A 286 -5.40 -34.14 12.51
C THR A 286 -4.22 -34.15 11.56
N SER A 287 -3.01 -34.13 12.13
CA SER A 287 -1.75 -34.05 11.37
C SER A 287 -0.94 -35.33 11.49
N ARG A 288 -0.23 -35.69 10.42
CA ARG A 288 0.83 -36.71 10.40
C ARG A 288 2.10 -36.11 9.83
N THR A 289 3.24 -36.77 10.05
CA THR A 289 4.53 -36.27 9.56
C THR A 289 5.22 -37.28 8.66
N ILE A 290 5.91 -36.77 7.64
CA ILE A 290 6.81 -37.51 6.77
C ILE A 290 8.23 -37.00 7.07
N GLN A 291 9.15 -37.92 7.33
CA GLN A 291 10.54 -37.62 7.65
C GLN A 291 11.40 -37.92 6.42
N VAL A 292 12.18 -36.95 5.96
CA VAL A 292 13.12 -37.10 4.82
C VAL A 292 14.54 -36.86 5.32
N PRO A 293 15.33 -37.92 5.57
CA PRO A 293 16.72 -37.79 6.02
C PRO A 293 17.63 -37.31 4.89
N THR A 294 18.37 -36.24 5.13
CA THR A 294 19.43 -35.75 4.25
C THR A 294 20.77 -36.32 4.69
N ARG A 295 21.74 -36.35 3.78
CA ARG A 295 23.10 -36.81 4.02
C ARG A 295 24.01 -35.61 4.13
N ARG A 296 25.19 -35.86 4.71
CA ARG A 296 26.22 -34.86 4.89
C ARG A 296 27.47 -35.29 4.16
N ASP A 297 28.07 -34.37 3.44
CA ASP A 297 29.39 -34.49 2.87
C ASP A 297 30.33 -33.37 3.37
N ARG A 298 31.39 -33.08 2.60
CA ARG A 298 32.43 -32.10 2.95
C ARG A 298 32.62 -31.05 1.86
N ALA A 299 31.85 -31.10 0.79
CA ALA A 299 31.90 -30.13 -0.27
C ALA A 299 31.27 -28.82 0.19
N ALA A 300 31.47 -27.76 -0.60
CA ALA A 300 30.81 -26.49 -0.39
C ALA A 300 29.89 -26.29 -1.59
N GLU A 301 28.59 -26.25 -1.35
CA GLU A 301 27.58 -26.49 -2.37
C GLU A 301 26.43 -25.48 -2.31
N PRO A 302 25.80 -25.19 -3.45
CA PRO A 302 24.53 -24.47 -3.49
C PRO A 302 23.41 -25.30 -2.87
N ALA A 303 22.24 -24.69 -2.70
CA ALA A 303 21.07 -25.39 -2.19
C ALA A 303 20.52 -26.39 -3.20
N GLU A 304 19.98 -27.49 -2.70
CA GLU A 304 19.46 -28.58 -3.51
C GLU A 304 18.04 -28.96 -3.13
N THR A 305 17.18 -29.20 -4.12
CA THR A 305 15.76 -29.47 -3.90
C THR A 305 15.42 -30.96 -4.03
N ILE A 306 14.47 -31.41 -3.22
CA ILE A 306 13.90 -32.76 -3.22
C ILE A 306 12.36 -32.62 -3.22
N PRO A 307 11.69 -32.80 -4.37
CA PRO A 307 10.24 -32.79 -4.43
C PRO A 307 9.66 -34.03 -3.76
N LEU A 308 8.74 -33.82 -2.82
CA LEU A 308 7.97 -34.88 -2.16
C LEU A 308 6.57 -34.94 -2.77
N LYS A 309 6.36 -35.89 -3.69
CA LYS A 309 5.07 -36.08 -4.34
C LYS A 309 4.08 -36.69 -3.35
N LEU A 310 2.91 -36.07 -3.20
CA LEU A 310 1.80 -36.55 -2.41
C LEU A 310 0.65 -36.93 -3.35
N THR A 311 0.24 -38.20 -3.33
CA THR A 311 -0.95 -38.69 -4.03
C THR A 311 -2.04 -38.92 -2.99
N VAL A 312 -3.15 -38.20 -3.12
CA VAL A 312 -4.25 -38.23 -2.15
C VAL A 312 -5.48 -38.88 -2.79
N THR A 313 -6.05 -39.86 -2.09
CA THR A 313 -7.29 -40.54 -2.47
C THR A 313 -8.36 -40.28 -1.41
N GLY A 314 -9.55 -39.86 -1.82
CA GLY A 314 -10.68 -39.56 -0.93
C GLY A 314 -10.72 -38.12 -0.37
N ALA A 315 -9.78 -37.27 -0.77
CA ALA A 315 -9.73 -35.85 -0.40
C ALA A 315 -9.05 -35.03 -1.50
N ARG A 316 -9.26 -33.72 -1.49
CA ARG A 316 -8.48 -32.78 -2.32
C ARG A 316 -7.00 -32.83 -1.91
N ALA A 317 -6.10 -33.00 -2.88
CA ALA A 317 -4.66 -32.99 -2.66
C ALA A 317 -4.13 -31.56 -2.37
N PRO A 318 -2.93 -31.42 -1.79
CA PRO A 318 -2.27 -30.12 -1.67
C PRO A 318 -2.13 -29.43 -3.02
N ALA A 319 -2.27 -28.10 -3.04
CA ALA A 319 -2.24 -27.30 -4.26
C ALA A 319 -0.87 -27.33 -4.97
N GLU A 320 0.20 -27.58 -4.23
CA GLU A 320 1.57 -27.63 -4.73
C GLU A 320 2.30 -28.86 -4.18
N THR A 321 3.33 -29.32 -4.90
CA THR A 321 4.22 -30.39 -4.43
C THR A 321 5.24 -29.82 -3.44
N PRO A 322 5.25 -30.26 -2.17
CA PRO A 322 6.24 -29.84 -1.18
C PRO A 322 7.69 -30.01 -1.66
N GLN A 323 8.51 -28.99 -1.43
CA GLN A 323 9.94 -29.00 -1.73
C GLN A 323 10.75 -29.07 -0.44
N ILE A 324 11.45 -30.18 -0.19
CA ILE A 324 12.53 -30.19 0.80
C ILE A 324 13.75 -29.53 0.16
N VAL A 325 14.45 -28.69 0.91
CA VAL A 325 15.64 -27.99 0.43
C VAL A 325 16.81 -28.24 1.35
N ILE A 326 17.85 -28.88 0.83
CA ILE A 326 19.14 -28.97 1.51
C ILE A 326 19.80 -27.59 1.39
N ASP A 327 20.05 -26.94 2.53
CA ASP A 327 20.57 -25.57 2.55
C ASP A 327 21.96 -25.46 1.91
N ALA A 328 22.18 -24.35 1.19
CA ALA A 328 23.51 -23.99 0.69
C ALA A 328 24.50 -23.83 1.86
N HIS A 329 25.73 -24.31 1.69
CA HIS A 329 26.70 -24.30 2.79
C HIS A 329 28.15 -24.22 2.30
N GLY A 330 29.05 -23.76 3.19
CA GLY A 330 30.49 -23.71 2.93
C GLY A 330 30.96 -22.66 1.91
N LEU A 331 30.05 -22.01 1.18
CA LEU A 331 30.37 -21.00 0.17
C LEU A 331 30.79 -19.64 0.78
N PRO A 332 31.77 -18.92 0.20
CA PRO A 332 32.25 -17.65 0.77
C PRO A 332 31.16 -16.59 0.98
N TYR A 333 30.18 -16.46 0.09
CA TYR A 333 29.10 -15.49 0.27
C TYR A 333 28.22 -15.76 1.50
N LEU A 334 28.21 -16.98 2.05
CA LEU A 334 27.49 -17.33 3.28
C LEU A 334 28.32 -17.02 4.54
N ASN A 335 29.61 -16.72 4.40
CA ASN A 335 30.46 -16.41 5.55
C ASN A 335 30.31 -14.94 5.97
N SER A 336 29.50 -14.72 7.00
CA SER A 336 29.25 -13.38 7.58
C SER A 336 30.47 -12.67 8.16
N LYS A 337 31.61 -13.36 8.30
CA LYS A 337 32.88 -12.75 8.73
C LYS A 337 33.67 -12.12 7.58
N LEU A 338 33.31 -12.39 6.33
CA LEU A 338 33.97 -11.77 5.18
C LEU A 338 33.38 -10.37 4.91
N PRO A 339 34.19 -9.42 4.39
CA PRO A 339 33.69 -8.13 3.94
C PRO A 339 32.57 -8.28 2.90
N VAL A 340 31.55 -7.43 2.98
CA VAL A 340 30.40 -7.42 2.04
C VAL A 340 30.85 -7.48 0.59
N LYS A 341 31.85 -6.68 0.20
CA LYS A 341 32.40 -6.66 -1.16
C LYS A 341 32.89 -8.03 -1.63
N GLN A 342 33.51 -8.82 -0.75
CA GLN A 342 33.98 -10.16 -1.08
C GLN A 342 32.81 -11.14 -1.24
N ARG A 343 31.80 -11.05 -0.37
CA ARG A 343 30.58 -11.87 -0.44
C ARG A 343 29.80 -11.60 -1.74
N VAL A 344 29.66 -10.33 -2.12
CA VAL A 344 29.04 -9.90 -3.37
C VAL A 344 29.80 -10.46 -4.58
N ALA A 345 31.12 -10.29 -4.62
CA ALA A 345 31.93 -10.76 -5.74
C ALA A 345 31.86 -12.29 -5.90
N ASP A 346 31.89 -13.04 -4.80
CA ASP A 346 31.74 -14.50 -4.82
C ASP A 346 30.37 -14.91 -5.37
N LEU A 347 29.27 -14.38 -4.81
CA LEU A 347 27.92 -14.72 -5.24
C LEU A 347 27.67 -14.33 -6.71
N LEU A 348 28.02 -13.11 -7.11
CA LEU A 348 27.81 -12.61 -8.47
C LEU A 348 28.52 -13.45 -9.53
N SER A 349 29.70 -14.00 -9.20
CA SER A 349 30.47 -14.86 -10.10
C SER A 349 29.83 -16.23 -10.35
N ARG A 350 28.90 -16.66 -9.49
CA ARG A 350 28.22 -17.97 -9.54
C ARG A 350 26.84 -17.91 -10.20
N MET A 351 26.25 -16.72 -10.23
CA MET A 351 24.91 -16.49 -10.77
C MET A 351 24.89 -16.55 -12.30
N SER A 352 23.90 -17.27 -12.81
CA SER A 352 23.45 -17.23 -14.20
C SER A 352 22.84 -15.88 -14.55
N LEU A 353 22.69 -15.61 -15.85
CA LEU A 353 21.99 -14.41 -16.32
C LEU A 353 20.53 -14.36 -15.84
N ALA A 354 19.86 -15.51 -15.75
CA ALA A 354 18.46 -15.59 -15.34
C ALA A 354 18.28 -15.26 -13.85
N GLU A 355 19.17 -15.76 -12.98
CA GLU A 355 19.21 -15.41 -11.56
C GLU A 355 19.53 -13.92 -11.36
N LYS A 356 20.43 -13.36 -12.18
CA LYS A 356 20.76 -11.93 -12.16
C LYS A 356 19.57 -11.06 -12.58
N ALA A 357 18.87 -11.44 -13.64
CA ALA A 357 17.66 -10.76 -14.09
C ALA A 357 16.54 -10.83 -13.04
N GLY A 358 16.40 -11.98 -12.35
CA GLY A 358 15.51 -12.13 -11.20
C GLY A 358 15.81 -11.13 -10.09
N GLN A 359 17.09 -10.94 -9.74
CA GLN A 359 17.50 -9.93 -8.75
C GLN A 359 17.13 -8.49 -9.13
N MET A 360 17.09 -8.18 -10.43
CA MET A 360 16.68 -6.86 -10.95
C MET A 360 15.16 -6.69 -11.06
N THR A 361 14.37 -7.70 -10.68
CA THR A 361 12.91 -7.71 -10.82
C THR A 361 12.25 -7.53 -9.46
N GLN A 362 11.38 -6.52 -9.35
CA GLN A 362 10.47 -6.35 -8.22
C GLN A 362 9.02 -6.56 -8.68
N ALA A 363 8.30 -7.45 -7.99
CA ALA A 363 6.90 -7.74 -8.22
C ALA A 363 6.02 -7.26 -7.04
N GLU A 364 4.74 -6.99 -7.29
CA GLU A 364 3.81 -6.64 -6.22
C GLU A 364 3.25 -7.90 -5.55
N ARG A 365 2.99 -7.84 -4.23
CA ARG A 365 2.58 -9.02 -3.45
C ARG A 365 1.31 -9.69 -3.96
N GLY A 366 0.34 -8.92 -4.45
CA GLY A 366 -0.92 -9.42 -5.04
C GLY A 366 -0.68 -10.16 -6.35
N ALA A 367 0.32 -9.76 -7.13
CA ALA A 367 0.70 -10.44 -8.38
C ALA A 367 1.26 -11.85 -8.16
N VAL A 368 1.83 -12.11 -6.97
CA VAL A 368 2.43 -13.41 -6.61
C VAL A 368 1.62 -14.20 -5.57
N ALA A 369 0.60 -13.59 -4.97
CA ALA A 369 -0.17 -14.22 -3.88
C ALA A 369 -0.86 -15.52 -4.31
N ALA A 370 -1.41 -15.56 -5.53
CA ALA A 370 -2.05 -16.75 -6.09
C ALA A 370 -1.05 -17.79 -6.63
N THR A 371 0.21 -17.40 -6.84
CA THR A 371 1.27 -18.25 -7.40
C THR A 371 2.61 -18.08 -6.67
N PRO A 372 2.69 -18.31 -5.34
CA PRO A 372 3.90 -17.96 -4.57
C PRO A 372 5.16 -18.73 -5.00
N GLY A 373 5.00 -19.88 -5.67
CA GLY A 373 6.10 -20.63 -6.29
C GLY A 373 6.88 -19.83 -7.35
N ASP A 374 6.28 -18.80 -7.95
CA ASP A 374 6.93 -17.94 -8.93
C ASP A 374 8.12 -17.17 -8.34
N ILE A 375 8.12 -16.92 -7.03
CA ILE A 375 9.27 -16.32 -6.33
C ILE A 375 10.55 -17.12 -6.59
N ALA A 376 10.47 -18.46 -6.45
CA ALA A 376 11.60 -19.34 -6.68
C ALA A 376 11.84 -19.56 -8.18
N ALA A 377 10.77 -19.76 -8.97
CA ALA A 377 10.88 -20.07 -10.39
C ALA A 377 11.52 -18.95 -11.22
N TYR A 378 11.35 -17.69 -10.80
CA TYR A 378 11.89 -16.51 -11.48
C TYR A 378 13.03 -15.83 -10.70
N ASP A 379 13.53 -16.44 -9.62
CA ASP A 379 14.61 -15.91 -8.78
C ASP A 379 14.38 -14.46 -8.33
N LEU A 380 13.13 -14.12 -7.99
CA LEU A 380 12.72 -12.73 -7.75
C LEU A 380 13.62 -12.07 -6.70
N GLY A 381 14.07 -10.85 -7.00
CA GLY A 381 14.95 -10.08 -6.13
C GLY A 381 14.20 -9.35 -5.04
N SER A 382 12.97 -8.93 -5.34
CA SER A 382 12.20 -8.08 -4.45
C SER A 382 10.72 -8.28 -4.64
N LEU A 383 9.97 -8.02 -3.57
CA LEU A 383 8.53 -7.79 -3.61
C LEU A 383 8.22 -6.41 -3.02
N LEU A 384 7.04 -5.87 -3.32
CA LEU A 384 6.52 -4.70 -2.63
C LEU A 384 5.04 -4.84 -2.24
N SER A 385 4.61 -3.93 -1.36
CA SER A 385 3.21 -3.53 -1.22
C SER A 385 3.05 -2.11 -1.75
N GLY A 386 2.19 -1.92 -2.75
CA GLY A 386 1.71 -0.59 -3.16
C GLY A 386 0.72 0.01 -2.14
N GLY A 387 0.32 1.26 -2.33
CA GLY A 387 -0.63 1.95 -1.45
C GLY A 387 -1.95 1.18 -1.28
N GLY A 388 -2.27 0.75 -0.05
CA GLY A 388 -3.45 -0.06 0.26
C GLY A 388 -3.31 -1.56 0.00
N SER A 389 -2.20 -2.03 -0.58
CA SER A 389 -1.95 -3.48 -0.72
C SER A 389 -1.46 -4.06 0.59
N THR A 390 -2.40 -4.49 1.42
CA THR A 390 -2.16 -5.03 2.77
C THR A 390 -2.56 -6.50 2.86
N PRO A 391 -2.00 -7.29 3.79
CA PRO A 391 -2.54 -8.61 4.11
C PRO A 391 -3.92 -8.46 4.78
N THR A 392 -4.77 -9.48 4.63
CA THR A 392 -6.04 -9.58 5.34
C THR A 392 -5.94 -10.66 6.42
N PRO A 393 -6.20 -10.35 7.71
CA PRO A 393 -6.47 -9.00 8.26
C PRO A 393 -5.21 -8.11 8.32
N ASN A 394 -5.38 -6.79 8.22
CA ASN A 394 -4.28 -5.81 8.27
C ASN A 394 -3.73 -5.64 9.70
N THR A 395 -2.85 -6.55 10.12
CA THR A 395 -2.27 -6.58 11.47
C THR A 395 -0.76 -6.81 11.41
N PRO A 396 0.03 -6.38 12.41
CA PRO A 396 1.48 -6.60 12.41
C PRO A 396 1.88 -8.08 12.21
N ALA A 397 1.14 -8.99 12.87
CA ALA A 397 1.38 -10.43 12.77
C ALA A 397 1.07 -10.98 11.37
N ALA A 398 0.02 -10.48 10.71
CA ALA A 398 -0.31 -10.90 9.34
C ALA A 398 0.72 -10.42 8.33
N TRP A 399 1.25 -9.20 8.49
CA TRP A 399 2.37 -8.69 7.69
C TRP A 399 3.61 -9.55 7.85
N ALA A 400 4.04 -9.80 9.10
CA ALA A 400 5.21 -10.63 9.36
C ALA A 400 5.04 -12.04 8.78
N LYS A 401 3.88 -12.67 9.00
CA LYS A 401 3.57 -14.01 8.45
C LYS A 401 3.59 -14.02 6.92
N MET A 402 3.03 -13.01 6.27
CA MET A 402 3.03 -12.89 4.81
C MET A 402 4.47 -12.79 4.27
N ILE A 403 5.27 -11.89 4.84
CA ILE A 403 6.66 -11.67 4.43
C ILE A 403 7.50 -12.92 4.67
N ASP A 404 7.37 -13.57 5.83
CA ASP A 404 8.06 -14.82 6.11
C ASP A 404 7.66 -15.93 5.15
N GLY A 405 6.38 -16.01 4.78
CA GLY A 405 5.89 -16.92 3.75
C GLY A 405 6.58 -16.70 2.40
N PHE A 406 6.73 -15.45 1.96
CA PHE A 406 7.46 -15.11 0.73
C PHE A 406 8.96 -15.39 0.85
N GLN A 407 9.58 -15.06 1.98
CA GLN A 407 11.00 -15.35 2.22
C GLN A 407 11.28 -16.84 2.19
N LEU A 408 10.39 -17.65 2.74
CA LEU A 408 10.49 -19.10 2.71
C LEU A 408 10.46 -19.64 1.27
N ARG A 409 9.70 -19.02 0.35
CA ARG A 409 9.75 -19.39 -1.07
C ARG A 409 11.12 -19.12 -1.69
N SER A 410 11.79 -18.01 -1.33
CA SER A 410 13.15 -17.72 -1.81
C SER A 410 14.20 -18.76 -1.39
N GLN A 411 13.95 -19.50 -0.29
CA GLN A 411 14.84 -20.57 0.17
C GLN A 411 14.89 -21.77 -0.78
N ALA A 412 13.92 -21.92 -1.69
CA ALA A 412 13.97 -22.97 -2.72
C ALA A 412 14.84 -22.60 -3.93
N THR A 413 15.44 -21.40 -3.95
CA THR A 413 16.38 -21.00 -5.00
C THR A 413 17.77 -21.55 -4.75
N ARG A 414 18.54 -21.79 -5.83
CA ARG A 414 19.88 -22.40 -5.80
C ARG A 414 20.87 -21.72 -4.86
N PHE A 415 20.81 -20.39 -4.73
CA PHE A 415 21.71 -19.64 -3.84
C PHE A 415 21.02 -19.06 -2.60
N GLN A 416 19.73 -19.35 -2.41
CA GLN A 416 18.93 -18.88 -1.28
C GLN A 416 19.08 -17.37 -1.04
N ILE A 417 19.08 -16.59 -2.13
CA ILE A 417 19.22 -15.13 -2.05
C ILE A 417 17.91 -14.57 -1.48
N PRO A 418 17.93 -13.91 -0.32
CA PRO A 418 16.71 -13.43 0.32
C PRO A 418 16.06 -12.32 -0.50
N LEU A 419 14.73 -12.23 -0.46
CA LEU A 419 14.00 -11.08 -0.99
C LEU A 419 14.35 -9.84 -0.16
N ILE A 420 14.36 -8.68 -0.81
CA ILE A 420 14.17 -7.39 -0.12
C ILE A 420 12.72 -6.96 -0.34
N TYR A 421 11.97 -6.69 0.73
CA TYR A 421 10.57 -6.29 0.65
C TYR A 421 10.43 -4.78 0.84
N GLY A 422 9.79 -4.08 -0.10
CA GLY A 422 9.60 -2.64 -0.08
C GLY A 422 8.18 -2.20 0.24
N VAL A 423 8.03 -1.02 0.84
CA VAL A 423 6.73 -0.37 1.07
C VAL A 423 6.88 1.15 1.02
N ASP A 424 5.81 1.86 0.66
CA ASP A 424 5.70 3.29 0.97
C ASP A 424 5.31 3.46 2.44
N ALA A 425 6.23 3.96 3.28
CA ALA A 425 5.96 4.36 4.67
C ALA A 425 6.27 5.87 4.86
N VAL A 426 5.65 6.69 4.01
CA VAL A 426 6.09 8.08 3.76
C VAL A 426 5.79 9.09 4.89
N HIS A 427 4.96 8.73 5.87
CA HIS A 427 4.68 9.55 7.05
C HIS A 427 4.34 8.68 8.28
N GLY A 428 5.10 7.60 8.46
CA GLY A 428 4.84 6.51 9.41
C GLY A 428 4.58 5.20 8.67
N HIS A 429 4.33 4.10 9.38
CA HIS A 429 3.91 2.83 8.74
C HIS A 429 2.44 2.92 8.28
N ASN A 430 2.20 3.85 7.37
CA ASN A 430 0.90 4.41 7.00
C ASN A 430 -0.07 3.44 6.31
N ASN A 431 0.41 2.37 5.68
CA ASN A 431 -0.44 1.27 5.19
C ASN A 431 -1.01 0.38 6.31
N LEU A 432 -0.40 0.38 7.51
CA LEU A 432 -0.83 -0.46 8.63
C LEU A 432 -1.85 0.27 9.51
N THR A 433 -3.02 -0.32 9.69
CA THR A 433 -4.02 0.18 10.64
C THR A 433 -3.48 0.16 12.07
N GLY A 434 -3.64 1.26 12.80
CA GLY A 434 -3.19 1.40 14.20
C GLY A 434 -1.74 1.90 14.37
N ALA A 435 -0.96 2.01 13.30
CA ALA A 435 0.36 2.62 13.31
C ALA A 435 0.31 4.10 13.69
N THR A 436 1.46 4.64 14.08
CA THR A 436 1.62 6.09 14.30
C THR A 436 1.69 6.80 12.96
N ILE A 437 0.78 7.76 12.71
CA ILE A 437 0.80 8.58 11.50
C ILE A 437 1.32 9.97 11.86
N LEU A 438 2.48 10.31 11.32
CA LEU A 438 3.12 11.61 11.50
C LEU A 438 2.53 12.65 10.53
N PRO A 439 2.73 13.95 10.78
CA PRO A 439 2.47 14.96 9.78
C PRO A 439 3.20 14.64 8.47
N HIS A 440 2.53 14.89 7.34
CA HIS A 440 3.18 14.82 6.01
C HIS A 440 4.36 15.79 5.92
N ASN A 441 5.25 15.58 4.95
CA ASN A 441 6.53 16.29 4.84
C ASN A 441 6.40 17.81 4.82
N ILE A 442 5.34 18.37 4.23
CA ILE A 442 5.07 19.81 4.28
C ILE A 442 4.96 20.32 5.73
N GLY A 443 4.32 19.55 6.61
CA GLY A 443 4.24 19.85 8.05
C GLY A 443 5.58 19.69 8.76
N ILE A 444 6.39 18.70 8.38
CA ILE A 444 7.76 18.52 8.91
C ILE A 444 8.63 19.72 8.52
N GLY A 445 8.56 20.14 7.26
CA GLY A 445 9.25 21.33 6.77
C GLY A 445 8.80 22.60 7.47
N ALA A 446 7.49 22.75 7.73
CA ALA A 446 6.95 23.88 8.48
C ALA A 446 7.51 23.97 9.90
N ALA A 447 7.83 22.84 10.53
CA ALA A 447 8.43 22.79 11.86
C ALA A 447 9.88 23.28 11.91
N ARG A 448 10.61 23.29 10.78
CA ARG A 448 12.02 23.72 10.66
C ARG A 448 12.94 23.03 11.68
N ASP A 449 12.66 21.76 12.03
CA ASP A 449 13.32 21.04 13.11
C ASP A 449 13.94 19.70 12.62
N PRO A 450 15.24 19.69 12.24
CA PRO A 450 15.92 18.48 11.81
C PRO A 450 15.95 17.36 12.86
N GLN A 451 15.82 17.68 14.16
CA GLN A 451 15.79 16.63 15.19
C GLN A 451 14.44 15.91 15.20
N LEU A 452 13.34 16.62 14.90
CA LEU A 452 12.04 15.98 14.72
C LEU A 452 11.96 15.21 13.39
N ALA A 453 12.57 15.68 12.31
CA ALA A 453 12.67 14.90 11.07
C ALA A 453 13.43 13.59 11.28
N TYR A 454 14.54 13.61 12.05
CA TYR A 454 15.22 12.39 12.50
C TYR A 454 14.30 11.51 13.36
N GLY A 455 13.56 12.11 14.30
CA GLY A 455 12.60 11.39 15.15
C GLY A 455 11.49 10.72 14.36
N ALA A 456 10.98 11.38 13.33
CA ALA A 456 9.98 10.85 12.41
C ALA A 456 10.51 9.59 11.70
N GLY A 457 11.69 9.69 11.06
CA GLY A 457 12.32 8.53 10.40
C GLY A 457 12.60 7.38 11.38
N LYS A 458 13.00 7.69 12.62
CA LYS A 458 13.24 6.65 13.64
C LYS A 458 11.95 5.91 14.04
N VAL A 459 10.85 6.63 14.25
CA VAL A 459 9.55 6.03 14.57
C VAL A 459 9.08 5.16 13.40
N THR A 460 9.11 5.71 12.18
CA THR A 460 8.75 4.97 10.96
C THR A 460 9.55 3.67 10.83
N ALA A 461 10.88 3.73 10.94
CA ALA A 461 11.71 2.54 10.80
C ALA A 461 11.45 1.49 11.87
N ALA A 462 11.22 1.89 13.13
CA ALA A 462 10.91 0.96 14.20
C ALA A 462 9.59 0.21 13.95
N GLU A 463 8.53 0.93 13.54
CA GLU A 463 7.23 0.32 13.28
C GLU A 463 7.22 -0.53 12.00
N VAL A 464 7.84 -0.06 10.92
CA VAL A 464 7.97 -0.80 9.65
C VAL A 464 8.81 -2.07 9.82
N ARG A 465 9.93 -1.99 10.55
CA ARG A 465 10.80 -3.14 10.73
C ARG A 465 10.15 -4.24 11.58
N ALA A 466 9.33 -3.84 12.56
CA ALA A 466 8.58 -4.75 13.42
C ALA A 466 7.51 -5.59 12.69
N THR A 467 7.11 -5.21 11.47
CA THR A 467 6.23 -6.01 10.61
C THR A 467 6.99 -6.89 9.62
N GLY A 468 8.33 -6.88 9.66
CA GLY A 468 9.20 -7.69 8.80
C GLY A 468 9.76 -6.96 7.57
N ILE A 469 9.38 -5.70 7.34
CA ILE A 469 9.75 -4.96 6.13
C ILE A 469 11.16 -4.32 6.31
N PRO A 470 12.14 -4.62 5.45
CA PRO A 470 13.49 -4.04 5.53
C PRO A 470 13.69 -2.73 4.76
N TRP A 471 12.77 -2.31 3.90
CA TRP A 471 13.00 -1.24 2.93
C TRP A 471 11.79 -0.32 2.78
N ASP A 472 12.05 0.97 2.92
CA ASP A 472 11.08 2.06 2.84
C ASP A 472 11.36 2.94 1.61
N PHE A 473 10.30 3.29 0.88
CA PHE A 473 10.32 4.23 -0.24
C PHE A 473 10.19 5.69 0.24
N ALA A 474 11.05 6.09 1.17
CA ALA A 474 11.11 7.45 1.73
C ALA A 474 12.56 7.86 2.03
N PRO A 475 12.87 9.17 2.05
CA PRO A 475 11.98 10.32 1.88
C PRO A 475 11.79 10.82 0.43
N CYS A 476 10.70 11.54 0.18
CA CYS A 476 10.56 12.45 -0.96
C CYS A 476 11.51 13.65 -0.73
N LEU A 477 12.56 13.80 -1.54
CA LEU A 477 13.45 14.97 -1.58
C LEU A 477 12.98 15.98 -2.64
N CYS A 478 11.68 16.03 -2.79
CA CYS A 478 10.94 16.81 -3.75
C CYS A 478 11.07 18.28 -3.35
N VAL A 479 11.32 19.14 -4.33
CA VAL A 479 11.31 20.60 -4.14
C VAL A 479 10.10 21.12 -4.92
N ALA A 480 8.99 21.35 -4.21
CA ALA A 480 7.73 21.76 -4.82
C ALA A 480 7.83 23.21 -5.29
N ARG A 481 7.55 23.46 -6.58
CA ARG A 481 7.64 24.79 -7.22
C ARG A 481 6.30 25.32 -7.72
N ASP A 482 5.26 24.49 -7.69
CA ASP A 482 3.90 24.83 -8.09
C ASP A 482 2.90 24.04 -7.23
N GLU A 483 2.10 24.75 -6.45
CA GLU A 483 1.14 24.17 -5.50
C GLU A 483 0.01 23.40 -6.18
N ARG A 484 -0.19 23.59 -7.50
CA ARG A 484 -1.20 22.83 -8.26
C ARG A 484 -0.89 21.35 -8.34
N TRP A 485 0.35 20.96 -8.05
CA TRP A 485 0.79 19.57 -8.03
C TRP A 485 0.16 18.77 -6.89
N GLY A 486 -0.48 17.65 -7.23
CA GLY A 486 -1.17 16.76 -6.28
C GLY A 486 -0.25 16.02 -5.29
N ARG A 487 1.07 16.20 -5.36
CA ARG A 487 2.04 15.66 -4.38
C ARG A 487 2.79 16.75 -3.61
N THR A 488 2.31 17.99 -3.66
CA THR A 488 2.95 19.12 -2.94
C THR A 488 3.16 18.82 -1.46
N TYR A 489 2.25 18.10 -0.81
CA TYR A 489 2.36 17.73 0.61
C TYR A 489 3.50 16.75 0.93
N GLU A 490 3.97 16.00 -0.07
CA GLU A 490 5.11 15.09 0.06
C GLU A 490 6.45 15.85 0.04
N SER A 491 6.46 17.12 -0.35
CA SER A 491 7.63 17.99 -0.28
C SER A 491 7.81 18.60 1.12
N PHE A 492 9.05 18.73 1.59
CA PHE A 492 9.34 19.54 2.79
C PHE A 492 9.19 21.05 2.54
N GLY A 493 9.19 21.50 1.29
CA GLY A 493 8.92 22.89 0.91
C GLY A 493 9.48 23.29 -0.46
N GLU A 494 9.49 24.59 -0.73
CA GLU A 494 9.89 25.14 -2.04
C GLU A 494 11.37 25.52 -2.14
N ASP A 495 12.06 25.63 -1.00
CA ASP A 495 13.48 25.97 -0.94
C ASP A 495 14.32 24.70 -0.77
N PRO A 496 15.27 24.41 -1.68
CA PRO A 496 16.17 23.26 -1.55
C PRO A 496 16.94 23.25 -0.21
N ALA A 497 17.31 24.40 0.34
CA ALA A 497 18.03 24.46 1.62
C ALA A 497 17.16 24.01 2.81
N LEU A 498 15.84 24.10 2.68
CA LEU A 498 14.91 23.54 3.66
C LEU A 498 14.84 22.02 3.55
N VAL A 499 14.70 21.50 2.33
CA VAL A 499 14.68 20.07 2.04
C VAL A 499 15.94 19.40 2.60
N GLU A 500 17.14 19.90 2.25
CA GLU A 500 18.44 19.43 2.77
C GLU A 500 18.48 19.41 4.30
N SER A 501 17.91 20.42 4.95
CA SER A 501 17.90 20.49 6.42
C SER A 501 17.04 19.39 7.06
N MET A 502 16.03 18.88 6.38
CA MET A 502 15.12 17.82 6.86
C MET A 502 15.61 16.40 6.52
N GLU A 503 16.66 16.26 5.72
CA GLU A 503 17.23 14.96 5.32
C GLU A 503 17.80 14.12 6.48
N THR A 504 17.84 14.66 7.68
CA THR A 504 18.10 13.88 8.90
C THR A 504 17.10 12.73 9.09
N VAL A 505 15.94 12.77 8.43
CA VAL A 505 15.02 11.63 8.29
C VAL A 505 15.70 10.37 7.74
N ILE A 506 16.68 10.51 6.82
CA ILE A 506 17.45 9.38 6.26
C ILE A 506 18.23 8.67 7.37
N GLN A 507 18.84 9.43 8.30
CA GLN A 507 19.52 8.83 9.46
C GLN A 507 18.54 8.22 10.47
N GLY A 508 17.34 8.79 10.60
CA GLY A 508 16.27 8.19 11.38
C GLY A 508 15.90 6.80 10.86
N LEU A 509 15.76 6.69 9.53
CA LEU A 509 15.39 5.46 8.84
C LEU A 509 16.52 4.41 8.84
N GLN A 510 17.71 4.79 8.38
CA GLN A 510 18.81 3.85 8.09
C GLN A 510 19.91 3.78 9.15
N GLY A 511 20.01 4.80 10.01
CA GLY A 511 21.13 4.98 10.92
C GLY A 511 22.31 5.72 10.27
N ARG A 512 23.52 5.45 10.75
CA ARG A 512 24.74 6.15 10.27
C ARG A 512 25.00 5.93 8.78
N ALA A 513 25.53 6.97 8.12
CA ALA A 513 25.89 6.99 6.70
C ALA A 513 26.83 5.85 6.24
N ASN A 514 27.65 5.31 7.14
CA ASN A 514 28.53 4.18 6.82
C ASN A 514 27.82 2.80 6.79
N GLY A 515 26.50 2.75 6.98
CA GLY A 515 25.68 1.55 6.90
C GLY A 515 25.86 0.56 8.05
N THR A 516 26.65 0.87 9.08
CA THR A 516 26.97 -0.08 10.18
C THR A 516 25.77 -0.47 11.04
N GLN A 517 24.74 0.37 11.06
CA GLN A 517 23.50 0.18 11.83
C GLN A 517 22.33 -0.30 10.97
N LEU A 518 22.49 -0.38 9.64
CA LEU A 518 21.38 -0.70 8.74
C LEU A 518 20.78 -2.09 8.99
N LYS A 519 21.55 -3.00 9.57
CA LYS A 519 21.09 -4.33 10.01
C LYS A 519 20.35 -4.34 11.34
N ASP A 520 20.30 -3.24 12.07
CA ASP A 520 19.64 -3.19 13.38
C ASP A 520 18.13 -3.40 13.21
N ASN A 521 17.46 -3.93 14.23
CA ASN A 521 16.06 -4.37 14.12
C ASN A 521 15.04 -3.22 14.19
N ASP A 522 15.53 -1.98 14.25
CA ASP A 522 14.76 -0.74 14.27
C ASP A 522 15.21 0.21 13.13
N LYS A 523 15.79 -0.35 12.07
CA LYS A 523 16.26 0.36 10.87
C LYS A 523 15.71 -0.30 9.60
N VAL A 524 15.53 0.54 8.58
CA VAL A 524 15.11 0.16 7.23
C VAL A 524 16.03 0.85 6.22
N LEU A 525 16.20 0.27 5.04
CA LEU A 525 16.81 0.94 3.90
C LEU A 525 15.90 2.10 3.47
N ALA A 526 16.45 3.27 3.22
CA ALA A 526 15.74 4.45 2.75
C ALA A 526 15.93 4.62 1.23
N THR A 527 14.98 5.32 0.62
CA THR A 527 14.95 5.64 -0.81
C THR A 527 14.73 7.13 -0.99
N ALA A 528 15.75 7.86 -1.48
CA ALA A 528 15.55 9.25 -1.88
C ALA A 528 14.75 9.29 -3.20
N LYS A 529 13.63 10.02 -3.22
CA LYS A 529 12.73 10.08 -4.40
C LYS A 529 12.15 11.48 -4.67
N HIS A 530 11.72 11.84 -5.88
CA HIS A 530 11.96 11.12 -7.12
C HIS A 530 13.00 11.85 -7.99
N PHE A 531 14.09 11.15 -8.34
CA PHE A 531 15.25 11.70 -9.03
C PHE A 531 14.96 11.92 -10.53
N VAL A 532 14.93 13.12 -11.08
CA VAL A 532 15.00 14.42 -10.41
C VAL A 532 14.09 15.41 -11.13
N GLY A 533 13.54 16.36 -10.38
CA GLY A 533 12.74 17.45 -10.93
C GLY A 533 11.23 17.28 -10.74
N ASP A 534 10.76 16.19 -10.14
CA ASP A 534 9.35 15.89 -9.92
C ASP A 534 8.50 17.08 -9.41
N GLY A 535 8.98 17.82 -8.41
CA GLY A 535 8.27 19.00 -7.89
C GLY A 535 8.33 20.26 -8.76
N GLY A 536 8.97 20.22 -9.92
CA GLY A 536 9.17 21.35 -10.84
C GLY A 536 8.48 21.19 -12.20
N THR A 537 7.53 20.27 -12.33
CA THR A 537 6.82 20.05 -13.60
C THR A 537 5.95 21.26 -13.97
N THR A 538 5.87 21.55 -15.27
CA THR A 538 5.08 22.66 -15.80
C THR A 538 3.59 22.30 -15.78
N TYR A 539 2.74 23.19 -15.27
CA TYR A 539 1.29 23.01 -15.31
C TYR A 539 0.76 22.89 -16.75
N GLY A 540 -0.07 21.89 -17.01
CA GLY A 540 -0.62 21.54 -18.33
C GLY A 540 0.32 20.69 -19.20
N SER A 541 1.50 20.28 -18.71
CA SER A 541 2.48 19.52 -19.50
C SER A 541 2.34 18.01 -19.40
N SER A 542 1.51 17.50 -18.47
CA SER A 542 1.33 16.06 -18.31
C SER A 542 0.60 15.44 -19.49
N THR A 543 1.03 14.24 -19.87
CA THR A 543 0.40 13.41 -20.90
C THR A 543 -0.19 12.13 -20.30
N THR A 544 -0.22 12.02 -18.98
CA THR A 544 -0.70 10.83 -18.26
C THR A 544 -2.15 11.00 -17.85
N GLY A 545 -3.06 10.23 -18.45
CA GLY A 545 -4.47 10.21 -18.05
C GLY A 545 -5.10 11.60 -18.01
N SER A 546 -5.71 11.93 -16.88
CA SER A 546 -6.34 13.24 -16.62
C SER A 546 -5.45 14.20 -15.82
N TYR A 547 -4.18 13.86 -15.61
CA TYR A 547 -3.28 14.66 -14.80
C TYR A 547 -2.95 15.96 -15.53
N THR A 548 -2.80 17.05 -14.78
CA THR A 548 -2.50 18.36 -15.35
C THR A 548 -1.04 18.72 -15.18
N ILE A 549 -0.38 18.26 -14.12
CA ILE A 549 1.00 18.65 -13.77
C ILE A 549 1.84 17.47 -13.29
N ASP A 550 1.27 16.52 -12.54
CA ASP A 550 2.01 15.34 -12.09
C ASP A 550 2.52 14.51 -13.29
N GLN A 551 3.73 13.97 -13.17
CA GLN A 551 4.43 13.23 -14.23
C GLN A 551 4.68 14.02 -15.53
N GLY A 552 4.50 15.35 -15.50
CA GLY A 552 4.72 16.25 -16.62
C GLY A 552 6.19 16.50 -16.97
N VAL A 553 6.45 17.66 -17.57
CA VAL A 553 7.78 18.08 -18.02
C VAL A 553 8.34 19.12 -17.06
N THR A 554 9.52 18.85 -16.52
CA THR A 554 10.32 19.82 -15.77
C THR A 554 11.21 20.59 -16.74
N GLU A 555 10.86 21.84 -17.00
CA GLU A 555 11.61 22.72 -17.91
C GLU A 555 12.57 23.63 -17.13
N VAL A 556 13.88 23.43 -17.29
CA VAL A 556 14.88 24.12 -16.47
C VAL A 556 16.14 24.50 -17.25
N THR A 557 16.79 25.59 -16.84
CA THR A 557 18.19 25.80 -17.19
C THR A 557 19.09 24.85 -16.40
N ARG A 558 20.31 24.60 -16.90
CA ARG A 558 21.30 23.80 -16.14
C ARG A 558 21.55 24.36 -14.73
N GLN A 559 21.57 25.68 -14.58
CA GLN A 559 21.77 26.30 -13.27
C GLN A 559 20.61 26.01 -12.32
N GLN A 560 19.36 26.18 -12.77
CA GLN A 560 18.18 25.86 -11.95
C GLN A 560 18.14 24.40 -11.55
N LEU A 561 18.45 23.48 -12.47
CA LEU A 561 18.54 22.05 -12.18
C LEU A 561 19.54 21.77 -11.04
N GLU A 562 20.73 22.37 -11.09
CA GLU A 562 21.77 22.18 -10.06
C GLU A 562 21.37 22.80 -8.72
N THR A 563 20.88 24.04 -8.73
CA THR A 563 20.65 24.79 -7.49
C THR A 563 19.34 24.45 -6.80
N VAL A 564 18.37 23.86 -7.52
CA VAL A 564 17.04 23.54 -6.99
C VAL A 564 16.88 22.03 -6.85
N HIS A 565 16.83 21.29 -7.96
CA HIS A 565 16.35 19.91 -7.91
C HIS A 565 17.45 18.89 -7.62
N LEU A 566 18.70 19.12 -8.04
CA LEU A 566 19.82 18.21 -7.76
C LEU A 566 20.46 18.43 -6.39
N ALA A 567 20.33 19.63 -5.81
CA ALA A 567 20.98 20.00 -4.55
C ALA A 567 20.68 19.00 -3.40
N PRO A 568 19.42 18.63 -3.11
CA PRO A 568 19.10 17.65 -2.08
C PRO A 568 19.78 16.28 -2.28
N TYR A 569 19.92 15.82 -3.52
CA TYR A 569 20.45 14.48 -3.79
C TYR A 569 21.94 14.33 -3.48
N GLN A 570 22.73 15.41 -3.51
CA GLN A 570 24.12 15.33 -3.07
C GLN A 570 24.20 15.10 -1.54
N ASP A 571 23.39 15.81 -0.75
CA ASP A 571 23.35 15.62 0.71
C ASP A 571 22.84 14.21 1.05
N ALA A 572 21.83 13.70 0.34
CA ALA A 572 21.32 12.35 0.53
C ALA A 572 22.38 11.25 0.27
N VAL A 573 23.20 11.43 -0.77
CA VAL A 573 24.31 10.54 -1.08
C VAL A 573 25.40 10.61 0.00
N ASP A 574 25.77 11.80 0.44
CA ASP A 574 26.76 12.00 1.52
C ASP A 574 26.28 11.42 2.86
N ARG A 575 24.95 11.41 3.06
CA ARG A 575 24.23 10.78 4.17
C ARG A 575 24.12 9.26 4.08
N GLY A 576 24.57 8.67 2.98
CA GLY A 576 24.60 7.22 2.75
C GLY A 576 23.24 6.61 2.45
N VAL A 577 22.34 7.33 1.75
CA VAL A 577 21.06 6.77 1.29
C VAL A 577 21.29 5.47 0.50
N GLY A 578 20.49 4.44 0.79
CA GLY A 578 20.72 3.09 0.27
C GLY A 578 20.14 2.82 -1.10
N SER A 579 19.09 3.56 -1.47
CA SER A 579 18.38 3.47 -2.74
C SER A 579 17.98 4.87 -3.26
N VAL A 580 17.82 5.00 -4.58
CA VAL A 580 17.26 6.19 -5.23
C VAL A 580 16.22 5.77 -6.25
N MET A 581 15.08 6.46 -6.28
CA MET A 581 13.99 6.19 -7.24
C MET A 581 13.88 7.34 -8.24
N PRO A 582 14.05 7.13 -9.55
CA PRO A 582 13.84 8.19 -10.53
C PRO A 582 12.37 8.60 -10.69
N SER A 583 12.13 9.86 -11.06
CA SER A 583 10.80 10.45 -11.28
C SER A 583 10.12 9.92 -12.55
N TYR A 584 8.79 9.84 -12.58
CA TYR A 584 8.05 9.70 -13.86
C TYR A 584 8.24 10.87 -14.82
N SER A 585 8.57 12.05 -14.28
CA SER A 585 8.62 13.28 -15.06
C SER A 585 9.64 13.19 -16.19
N SER A 586 9.38 13.96 -17.24
CA SER A 586 10.40 14.26 -18.25
C SER A 586 11.21 15.45 -17.78
N LEU A 587 12.50 15.45 -18.08
CA LEU A 587 13.39 16.58 -17.85
C LEU A 587 13.72 17.22 -19.20
N ASP A 588 13.51 18.54 -19.33
CA ASP A 588 13.96 19.34 -20.46
C ASP A 588 14.98 20.38 -19.97
N ILE A 589 16.24 20.22 -20.39
CA ILE A 589 17.33 21.12 -19.99
C ILE A 589 17.57 22.10 -21.13
N ALA A 590 17.20 23.37 -20.90
CA ALA A 590 17.35 24.42 -21.88
C ALA A 590 18.78 24.50 -22.43
N GLY A 591 18.91 24.31 -23.75
CA GLY A 591 20.17 24.38 -24.47
C GLY A 591 20.96 23.07 -24.60
N ASP A 592 20.46 21.93 -24.10
CA ASP A 592 21.12 20.63 -24.27
C ASP A 592 20.76 19.94 -25.61
N GLY A 593 19.69 20.39 -26.27
CA GLY A 593 19.25 19.91 -27.58
C GLY A 593 18.52 18.56 -27.57
N GLN A 594 18.16 18.02 -26.40
CA GLN A 594 17.46 16.74 -26.26
C GLN A 594 15.94 16.89 -26.17
N GLY A 595 15.45 18.06 -25.74
CA GLY A 595 14.05 18.27 -25.42
C GLY A 595 13.62 17.47 -24.18
N PRO A 596 12.31 17.30 -23.96
CA PRO A 596 11.79 16.52 -22.84
C PRO A 596 12.15 15.04 -22.97
N VAL A 597 12.86 14.50 -21.98
CA VAL A 597 13.19 13.07 -21.93
C VAL A 597 12.86 12.51 -20.56
N LYS A 598 12.09 11.40 -20.52
CA LYS A 598 11.70 10.67 -19.29
C LYS A 598 12.91 10.31 -18.44
N MET A 599 12.86 10.59 -17.14
CA MET A 599 13.99 10.34 -16.22
C MET A 599 14.46 8.88 -16.21
N HIS A 600 13.56 7.91 -16.38
CA HIS A 600 13.89 6.49 -16.52
C HIS A 600 14.70 6.15 -17.78
N ALA A 601 14.83 7.08 -18.73
CA ALA A 601 15.69 6.97 -19.92
C ALA A 601 16.93 7.90 -19.87
N ARG A 602 17.11 8.73 -18.82
CA ARG A 602 18.18 9.74 -18.72
C ARG A 602 19.51 9.16 -18.23
N ALA A 603 20.24 8.49 -19.12
CA ALA A 603 21.56 7.93 -18.83
C ALA A 603 22.56 8.98 -18.32
N ASP A 604 22.52 10.20 -18.85
CA ASP A 604 23.37 11.32 -18.46
C ASP A 604 23.12 11.73 -16.99
N MET A 605 21.87 11.65 -16.53
CA MET A 605 21.53 11.98 -15.14
C MET A 605 21.79 10.81 -14.20
N ILE A 606 21.34 9.60 -14.53
CA ILE A 606 21.47 8.44 -13.64
C ILE A 606 22.92 7.95 -13.57
N ASN A 607 23.55 7.64 -14.71
CA ASN A 607 24.94 7.18 -14.71
C ASN A 607 25.92 8.35 -14.56
N GLY A 608 25.69 9.46 -15.25
CA GLY A 608 26.63 10.60 -15.27
C GLY A 608 26.61 11.42 -13.97
N VAL A 609 25.42 11.85 -13.54
CA VAL A 609 25.29 12.72 -12.35
C VAL A 609 25.21 11.90 -11.06
N LEU A 610 24.20 11.04 -10.89
CA LEU A 610 23.96 10.34 -9.63
C LEU A 610 25.07 9.33 -9.30
N LYS A 611 25.32 8.35 -10.18
CA LYS A 611 26.34 7.32 -9.94
C LYS A 611 27.76 7.86 -10.12
N GLY A 612 27.98 8.67 -11.15
CA GLY A 612 29.29 9.18 -11.52
C GLY A 612 29.75 10.36 -10.65
N ARG A 613 29.13 11.52 -10.82
CA ARG A 613 29.55 12.77 -10.17
C ARG A 613 29.30 12.78 -8.66
N MET A 614 28.11 12.36 -8.21
CA MET A 614 27.74 12.37 -6.79
C MET A 614 28.33 11.15 -6.05
N GLY A 615 28.69 10.08 -6.76
CA GLY A 615 29.34 8.90 -6.18
C GLY A 615 28.38 7.93 -5.49
N PHE A 616 27.10 7.90 -5.87
CA PHE A 616 26.10 7.02 -5.28
C PHE A 616 26.49 5.53 -5.40
N ASP A 617 26.61 4.86 -4.25
CA ASP A 617 27.03 3.44 -4.14
C ASP A 617 25.87 2.46 -3.93
N GLY A 618 24.64 2.96 -3.74
CA GLY A 618 23.41 2.18 -3.63
C GLY A 618 22.87 1.69 -4.98
N PHE A 619 21.62 1.24 -5.00
CA PHE A 619 20.94 0.81 -6.22
C PHE A 619 19.80 1.77 -6.61
N VAL A 620 19.51 1.83 -7.91
CA VAL A 620 18.46 2.66 -8.50
C VAL A 620 17.25 1.79 -8.81
N ILE A 621 16.10 2.08 -8.19
CA ILE A 621 14.82 1.39 -8.39
C ILE A 621 13.92 2.22 -9.30
N SER A 622 13.22 1.65 -10.28
CA SER A 622 12.19 2.42 -10.99
C SER A 622 11.00 2.74 -10.08
N ASP A 623 10.33 3.86 -10.32
CA ASP A 623 8.93 4.02 -9.89
C ASP A 623 8.00 2.99 -10.56
N TRP A 624 6.75 2.89 -10.08
CA TRP A 624 5.75 1.88 -10.44
C TRP A 624 5.41 1.88 -11.94
N GLN A 625 5.74 0.80 -12.66
CA GLN A 625 5.51 0.72 -14.12
C GLN A 625 6.12 1.87 -14.93
N ALA A 626 7.06 2.62 -14.37
CA ALA A 626 7.50 3.87 -14.97
C ALA A 626 8.30 3.69 -16.27
N ILE A 627 8.91 2.52 -16.47
CA ILE A 627 9.57 2.21 -17.73
C ILE A 627 8.56 2.10 -18.89
N ASP A 628 7.29 1.78 -18.61
CA ASP A 628 6.23 1.63 -19.60
C ASP A 628 5.80 2.99 -20.20
N GLN A 629 6.25 4.10 -19.60
CA GLN A 629 6.06 5.46 -20.13
C GLN A 629 7.21 5.94 -21.02
N ILE A 630 8.24 5.12 -21.21
CA ILE A 630 9.27 5.42 -22.20
C ILE A 630 8.65 5.26 -23.60
N PRO A 631 8.94 6.18 -24.55
CA PRO A 631 8.43 6.01 -25.91
C PRO A 631 9.07 4.79 -26.59
N GLY A 632 8.25 3.81 -26.98
CA GLY A 632 8.75 2.63 -27.67
C GLY A 632 7.84 1.41 -27.55
N ASP A 633 8.47 0.25 -27.72
CA ASP A 633 7.92 -1.04 -27.30
C ASP A 633 8.57 -1.51 -25.99
N TYR A 634 7.93 -2.44 -25.31
CA TYR A 634 8.38 -2.92 -24.00
C TYR A 634 9.84 -3.43 -23.99
N ALA A 635 10.30 -4.08 -25.07
CA ALA A 635 11.68 -4.55 -25.15
C ALA A 635 12.67 -3.37 -25.28
N SER A 636 12.29 -2.34 -26.03
CA SER A 636 13.03 -1.09 -26.13
C SER A 636 13.04 -0.30 -24.82
N ASP A 637 11.96 -0.36 -24.04
CA ASP A 637 11.83 0.33 -22.75
C ASP A 637 12.71 -0.34 -21.69
N VAL A 638 12.69 -1.68 -21.62
CA VAL A 638 13.60 -2.48 -20.79
C VAL A 638 15.06 -2.19 -21.16
N ARG A 639 15.39 -2.21 -22.46
CA ARG A 639 16.75 -1.89 -22.92
C ARG A 639 17.18 -0.48 -22.53
N THR A 640 16.32 0.50 -22.76
CA THR A 640 16.62 1.91 -22.56
C THR A 640 16.81 2.21 -21.08
N SER A 641 15.90 1.76 -20.23
CA SER A 641 15.97 1.98 -18.78
C SER A 641 17.17 1.30 -18.11
N VAL A 642 17.44 0.04 -18.45
CA VAL A 642 18.58 -0.69 -17.89
C VAL A 642 19.90 -0.06 -18.35
N ASN A 643 20.03 0.33 -19.61
CA ASN A 643 21.22 1.04 -20.09
C ASN A 643 21.34 2.46 -19.53
N ALA A 644 20.23 3.14 -19.23
CA ALA A 644 20.23 4.43 -18.53
C ALA A 644 20.78 4.31 -17.11
N GLY A 645 20.75 3.10 -16.53
CA GLY A 645 21.42 2.79 -15.27
C GLY A 645 20.48 2.38 -14.15
N LEU A 646 19.23 2.04 -14.45
CA LEU A 646 18.36 1.42 -13.45
C LEU A 646 18.92 0.05 -13.06
N ASP A 647 18.83 -0.26 -11.77
CA ASP A 647 19.37 -1.49 -11.19
C ASP A 647 18.26 -2.49 -10.88
N MET A 648 17.11 -2.02 -10.39
CA MET A 648 15.92 -2.82 -10.13
C MET A 648 14.71 -2.15 -10.78
N ILE A 649 13.79 -2.94 -11.33
CA ILE A 649 12.57 -2.45 -11.98
C ILE A 649 11.34 -2.89 -11.18
N MET A 650 10.51 -1.92 -10.82
CA MET A 650 9.19 -2.11 -10.23
C MET A 650 8.17 -2.36 -11.35
N VAL A 651 8.01 -3.63 -11.72
CA VAL A 651 7.21 -4.09 -12.88
C VAL A 651 5.70 -4.13 -12.60
N PRO A 652 5.32 -3.93 -11.35
CA PRO A 652 4.72 -4.87 -10.39
C PRO A 652 4.10 -6.20 -10.89
N TYR A 653 3.40 -6.23 -12.02
CA TYR A 653 2.55 -7.38 -12.40
C TYR A 653 3.14 -8.22 -13.54
N ALA A 654 3.75 -7.59 -14.54
CA ALA A 654 4.34 -8.27 -15.70
C ALA A 654 5.77 -8.82 -15.45
N TYR A 655 6.07 -9.23 -14.21
CA TYR A 655 7.44 -9.57 -13.78
C TYR A 655 8.06 -10.74 -14.57
N LYS A 656 7.25 -11.69 -15.05
CA LYS A 656 7.69 -12.81 -15.91
C LYS A 656 8.17 -12.31 -17.27
N ASP A 657 7.41 -11.38 -17.85
CA ASP A 657 7.69 -10.79 -19.16
C ASP A 657 8.92 -9.89 -19.08
N PHE A 658 9.02 -9.07 -18.02
CA PHE A 658 10.22 -8.26 -17.77
C PHE A 658 11.48 -9.12 -17.70
N ARG A 659 11.50 -10.16 -16.85
CA ARG A 659 12.68 -11.01 -16.69
C ARG A 659 13.06 -11.69 -18.01
N THR A 660 12.07 -12.23 -18.72
CA THR A 660 12.28 -12.89 -20.01
C THR A 660 12.84 -11.92 -21.06
N THR A 661 12.27 -10.72 -21.13
CA THR A 661 12.69 -9.65 -22.04
C THR A 661 14.11 -9.17 -21.74
N LEU A 662 14.45 -8.96 -20.46
CA LEU A 662 15.79 -8.55 -20.03
C LEU A 662 16.85 -9.60 -20.44
N VAL A 663 16.58 -10.89 -20.19
CA VAL A 663 17.47 -11.97 -20.62
C VAL A 663 17.62 -11.98 -22.14
N GLY A 664 16.52 -11.77 -22.89
CA GLY A 664 16.52 -11.66 -24.33
C GLY A 664 17.38 -10.51 -24.86
N GLU A 665 17.24 -9.30 -24.30
CA GLU A 665 18.01 -8.12 -24.70
C GLU A 665 19.52 -8.26 -24.41
N VAL A 666 19.89 -8.94 -23.33
CA VAL A 666 21.30 -9.23 -22.99
C VAL A 666 21.88 -10.28 -23.95
N ASN A 667 21.15 -11.38 -24.21
CA ASN A 667 21.59 -12.41 -25.17
C ASN A 667 21.72 -11.86 -26.60
N ALA A 668 20.87 -10.89 -26.96
CA ALA A 668 20.96 -10.18 -28.24
C ALA A 668 22.11 -9.15 -28.28
N GLY A 669 22.86 -8.96 -27.20
CA GLY A 669 23.99 -8.03 -27.12
C GLY A 669 23.59 -6.55 -27.04
N ARG A 670 22.30 -6.24 -26.84
CA ARG A 670 21.77 -4.87 -26.76
C ARG A 670 21.86 -4.27 -25.35
N ILE A 671 22.00 -5.12 -24.33
CA ILE A 671 22.40 -4.76 -22.98
C ILE A 671 23.70 -5.50 -22.66
N ASN A 672 24.71 -4.78 -22.18
CA ASN A 672 25.99 -5.38 -21.83
C ASN A 672 25.88 -6.17 -20.52
N GLY A 673 26.37 -7.41 -20.47
CA GLY A 673 26.39 -8.21 -19.23
C GLY A 673 27.07 -7.51 -18.04
N LYS A 674 28.03 -6.61 -18.27
CA LYS A 674 28.64 -5.78 -17.22
C LYS A 674 27.67 -4.78 -16.57
N ARG A 675 26.65 -4.31 -17.30
CA ARG A 675 25.58 -3.45 -16.77
C ARG A 675 24.70 -4.23 -15.79
N ILE A 676 24.41 -5.49 -16.13
CA ILE A 676 23.71 -6.43 -15.26
C ILE A 676 24.53 -6.73 -14.00
N ASP A 677 25.84 -6.98 -14.16
CA ASP A 677 26.73 -7.20 -13.01
C ASP A 677 26.82 -6.00 -12.07
N ASP A 678 26.88 -4.76 -12.60
CA ASP A 678 26.84 -3.54 -11.77
C ASP A 678 25.53 -3.45 -11.00
N ALA A 679 24.39 -3.61 -11.67
CA ALA A 679 23.06 -3.57 -11.06
C ALA A 679 22.90 -4.57 -9.93
N VAL A 680 23.19 -5.85 -10.20
CA VAL A 680 23.06 -6.91 -9.20
C VAL A 680 24.06 -6.74 -8.06
N SER A 681 25.28 -6.25 -8.33
CA SER A 681 26.26 -5.98 -7.26
C SER A 681 25.77 -4.93 -6.27
N ARG A 682 25.08 -3.88 -6.73
CA ARG A 682 24.49 -2.82 -5.89
C ARG A 682 23.34 -3.35 -5.03
N ILE A 683 22.45 -4.13 -5.63
CA ILE A 683 21.33 -4.77 -4.93
C ILE A 683 21.84 -5.73 -3.85
N LEU A 684 22.75 -6.63 -4.21
CA LEU A 684 23.33 -7.59 -3.26
C LEU A 684 24.09 -6.88 -2.13
N THR A 685 24.80 -5.78 -2.42
CA THR A 685 25.49 -4.98 -1.40
C THR A 685 24.52 -4.51 -0.32
N GLN A 686 23.36 -3.96 -0.71
CA GLN A 686 22.37 -3.50 0.27
C GLN A 686 21.72 -4.67 1.03
N LYS A 687 21.41 -5.79 0.36
CA LYS A 687 20.90 -7.00 1.02
C LYS A 687 21.87 -7.55 2.09
N PHE A 688 23.17 -7.57 1.80
CA PHE A 688 24.19 -7.94 2.79
C PHE A 688 24.32 -6.91 3.92
N ARG A 689 24.26 -5.59 3.62
CA ARG A 689 24.33 -4.54 4.65
C ARG A 689 23.11 -4.57 5.59
N LEU A 690 21.93 -4.90 5.08
CA LEU A 690 20.71 -5.16 5.86
C LEU A 690 20.80 -6.43 6.71
N GLY A 691 21.79 -7.29 6.47
CA GLY A 691 21.94 -8.58 7.14
C GLY A 691 20.88 -9.62 6.76
N LEU A 692 20.23 -9.47 5.59
CA LEU A 692 19.15 -10.37 5.16
C LEU A 692 19.64 -11.80 4.93
N PHE A 693 20.91 -12.00 4.55
CA PHE A 693 21.49 -13.34 4.42
C PHE A 693 21.66 -14.05 5.78
N GLU A 694 21.78 -13.30 6.87
CA GLU A 694 21.89 -13.86 8.22
C GLU A 694 20.52 -13.96 8.91
N ARG A 695 19.61 -13.01 8.64
CA ARG A 695 18.28 -12.90 9.23
C ARG A 695 17.26 -12.50 8.15
N PRO A 696 16.81 -13.45 7.31
CA PRO A 696 15.90 -13.16 6.20
C PRO A 696 14.45 -12.97 6.65
N TYR A 697 14.08 -13.53 7.80
CA TYR A 697 12.72 -13.52 8.35
C TYR A 697 12.46 -12.29 9.23
N ALA A 698 11.18 -12.00 9.44
CA ALA A 698 10.69 -10.91 10.26
C ALA A 698 11.15 -11.02 11.71
N ASP A 699 11.50 -9.89 12.31
CA ASP A 699 11.73 -9.76 13.75
C ASP A 699 10.60 -8.93 14.36
N THR A 700 9.66 -9.61 15.00
CA THR A 700 8.45 -8.99 15.57
C THR A 700 8.65 -8.52 17.02
N SER A 701 9.88 -8.49 17.53
CA SER A 701 10.13 -8.08 18.93
C SER A 701 9.68 -6.66 19.25
N GLY A 702 9.66 -5.76 18.25
CA GLY A 702 9.16 -4.39 18.37
C GLY A 702 7.66 -4.22 18.09
N ALA A 703 6.91 -5.29 17.81
CA ALA A 703 5.51 -5.18 17.37
C ALA A 703 4.58 -4.57 18.44
N ALA A 704 4.94 -4.68 19.73
CA ALA A 704 4.20 -4.07 20.83
C ALA A 704 4.36 -2.54 20.90
N ASP A 705 5.41 -1.98 20.27
CA ASP A 705 5.70 -0.55 20.27
C ASP A 705 5.03 0.18 19.10
N ILE A 706 4.42 -0.55 18.15
CA ILE A 706 3.64 0.02 17.04
C ILE A 706 2.47 0.82 17.60
N GLY A 707 2.38 2.10 17.22
CA GLY A 707 1.34 2.98 17.73
C GLY A 707 1.47 3.30 19.23
N SER A 708 2.64 3.09 19.83
CA SER A 708 2.89 3.35 21.26
C SER A 708 2.71 4.83 21.63
N ALA A 709 2.51 5.09 22.92
CA ALA A 709 2.40 6.46 23.42
C ALA A 709 3.68 7.28 23.16
N GLU A 710 4.85 6.64 23.21
CA GLU A 710 6.14 7.25 22.92
C GLU A 710 6.25 7.67 21.45
N HIS A 711 5.84 6.82 20.52
CA HIS A 711 5.83 7.15 19.09
C HIS A 711 4.81 8.26 18.78
N ARG A 712 3.60 8.13 19.32
CA ARG A 712 2.54 9.15 19.20
C ARG A 712 2.95 10.48 19.83
N GLN A 713 3.77 10.48 20.88
CA GLN A 713 4.28 11.72 21.45
C GLN A 713 5.22 12.48 20.49
N VAL A 714 5.98 11.77 19.65
CA VAL A 714 6.77 12.39 18.57
C VAL A 714 5.84 13.00 17.52
N ALA A 715 4.85 12.24 17.07
CA ALA A 715 3.85 12.72 16.10
C ALA A 715 3.06 13.94 16.62
N ARG A 716 2.64 13.93 17.89
CA ARG A 716 1.98 15.07 18.56
C ARG A 716 2.88 16.30 18.63
N GLU A 717 4.16 16.13 18.98
CA GLU A 717 5.09 17.25 19.00
C GLU A 717 5.30 17.84 17.62
N LEU A 718 5.43 16.98 16.61
CA LEU A 718 5.57 17.40 15.22
C LEU A 718 4.31 18.09 14.70
N ALA A 719 3.12 17.55 15.01
CA ALA A 719 1.83 18.16 14.69
C ALA A 719 1.68 19.54 15.33
N ALA A 720 2.14 19.73 16.57
CA ALA A 720 2.15 21.03 17.23
C ALA A 720 3.13 22.03 16.58
N LYS A 721 4.35 21.59 16.22
CA LYS A 721 5.34 22.48 15.59
C LYS A 721 5.06 22.76 14.12
N SER A 722 4.28 21.93 13.43
CA SER A 722 3.89 22.14 12.04
C SER A 722 2.86 23.26 11.86
N GLN A 723 2.10 23.61 12.90
CA GLN A 723 1.05 24.62 12.81
C GLN A 723 1.63 26.02 12.56
N VAL A 724 1.24 26.64 11.45
CA VAL A 724 1.70 27.98 11.06
C VAL A 724 0.58 29.00 11.30
N LEU A 725 0.79 29.89 12.26
CA LEU A 725 -0.16 30.98 12.55
C LEU A 725 0.05 32.12 11.55
N LEU A 726 -0.84 32.27 10.58
CA LEU A 726 -0.72 33.27 9.51
C LEU A 726 -1.25 34.63 9.93
N LYS A 727 -2.37 34.65 10.68
CA LYS A 727 -3.05 35.84 11.19
C LYS A 727 -3.48 35.61 12.63
N ASN A 728 -3.41 36.65 13.48
CA ASN A 728 -3.90 36.61 14.87
C ASN A 728 -4.33 37.99 15.38
N SER A 729 -5.42 38.53 14.84
CA SER A 729 -6.00 39.82 15.19
C SER A 729 -6.30 39.92 16.69
N GLN A 730 -5.82 40.99 17.33
CA GLN A 730 -5.98 41.27 18.76
C GLN A 730 -5.63 40.08 19.69
N GLY A 731 -4.74 39.18 19.24
CA GLY A 731 -4.33 38.01 20.01
C GLY A 731 -5.48 37.07 20.37
N LEU A 732 -6.34 36.71 19.40
CA LEU A 732 -7.40 35.71 19.61
C LEU A 732 -6.85 34.39 20.17
N LEU A 733 -5.76 33.90 19.57
CA LEU A 733 -5.05 32.71 20.03
C LEU A 733 -3.89 33.10 20.98
N PRO A 734 -3.66 32.34 22.07
CA PRO A 734 -4.33 31.08 22.42
C PRO A 734 -5.72 31.28 23.06
N LEU A 735 -6.59 30.29 22.85
CA LEU A 735 -7.90 30.17 23.49
C LEU A 735 -7.78 29.94 24.99
N ARG A 736 -8.72 30.47 25.76
CA ARG A 736 -8.87 30.22 27.20
C ARG A 736 -9.87 29.08 27.41
N LYS A 737 -9.55 28.16 28.33
CA LYS A 737 -10.45 27.05 28.69
C LYS A 737 -11.82 27.48 29.23
N SER A 738 -11.92 28.71 29.73
CA SER A 738 -13.17 29.28 30.23
C SER A 738 -14.08 29.84 29.12
N GLN A 739 -13.62 29.89 27.87
CA GLN A 739 -14.42 30.37 26.75
C GLN A 739 -15.36 29.26 26.28
N LYS A 740 -16.60 29.63 25.95
CA LYS A 740 -17.52 28.80 25.18
C LYS A 740 -17.13 28.86 23.71
N VAL A 741 -16.74 27.72 23.15
CA VAL A 741 -16.21 27.60 21.80
C VAL A 741 -17.24 26.95 20.88
N TYR A 742 -17.58 27.62 19.79
CA TYR A 742 -18.36 27.03 18.70
C TYR A 742 -17.41 26.43 17.67
N VAL A 743 -17.46 25.12 17.44
CA VAL A 743 -16.62 24.42 16.46
C VAL A 743 -17.46 24.03 15.24
N ALA A 744 -16.94 24.27 14.04
CA ALA A 744 -17.56 23.90 12.78
C ALA A 744 -16.51 23.52 11.72
N GLY A 745 -16.98 23.19 10.51
CA GLY A 745 -16.15 22.89 9.34
C GLY A 745 -16.03 21.39 9.06
N SER A 746 -15.82 21.06 7.79
CA SER A 746 -15.77 19.69 7.27
C SER A 746 -14.71 18.81 7.95
N ASN A 747 -13.59 19.41 8.38
CA ASN A 747 -12.38 18.72 8.83
C ASN A 747 -12.20 18.74 10.36
N ALA A 748 -13.18 19.24 11.12
CA ALA A 748 -13.05 19.34 12.58
C ALA A 748 -13.00 17.97 13.27
N ASP A 749 -13.78 16.99 12.78
CA ASP A 749 -13.95 15.67 13.38
C ASP A 749 -13.79 14.55 12.34
N ASP A 750 -12.72 14.62 11.55
CA ASP A 750 -12.44 13.67 10.47
C ASP A 750 -10.95 13.29 10.46
N ILE A 751 -10.65 12.09 10.97
CA ILE A 751 -9.27 11.59 11.06
C ILE A 751 -8.68 11.31 9.66
N GLY A 752 -9.51 10.90 8.70
CA GLY A 752 -9.12 10.69 7.32
C GLY A 752 -8.64 11.99 6.66
N ASN A 753 -9.41 13.06 6.78
CA ASN A 753 -9.04 14.35 6.18
C ASN A 753 -7.77 14.95 6.80
N GLN A 754 -7.55 14.81 8.12
CA GLN A 754 -6.32 15.33 8.75
C GLN A 754 -5.07 14.46 8.50
N THR A 755 -5.23 13.22 8.05
CA THR A 755 -4.11 12.34 7.68
C THR A 755 -3.79 12.41 6.18
N GLY A 756 -4.78 12.66 5.33
CA GLY A 756 -4.61 12.87 3.89
C GLY A 756 -4.30 11.59 3.11
N GLY A 757 -3.77 11.76 1.89
CA GLY A 757 -3.34 10.66 1.04
C GLY A 757 -2.27 9.79 1.68
N TRP A 758 -2.05 8.60 1.12
CA TRP A 758 -1.14 7.60 1.67
C TRP A 758 -1.46 7.13 3.09
N THR A 759 -2.72 7.20 3.54
CA THR A 759 -3.12 6.69 4.87
C THR A 759 -4.08 5.51 4.71
N VAL A 760 -3.64 4.31 5.10
CA VAL A 760 -4.29 2.99 4.93
C VAL A 760 -4.49 2.58 3.47
N THR A 761 -4.99 3.47 2.62
CA THR A 761 -5.13 3.30 1.17
C THR A 761 -4.29 4.32 0.43
N TRP A 762 -4.09 4.12 -0.88
CA TRP A 762 -3.32 5.03 -1.73
C TRP A 762 -3.84 6.48 -1.69
N GLN A 763 -5.11 6.70 -2.03
CA GLN A 763 -5.72 8.04 -2.01
C GLN A 763 -6.07 8.53 -0.61
N GLY A 764 -5.98 7.66 0.42
CA GLY A 764 -6.65 7.89 1.69
C GLY A 764 -8.17 7.84 1.53
N SER A 765 -8.90 8.19 2.58
CA SER A 765 -10.36 8.34 2.56
C SER A 765 -10.80 9.21 3.73
N SER A 766 -11.89 9.95 3.58
CA SER A 766 -12.53 10.66 4.69
C SER A 766 -13.14 9.71 5.72
N GLY A 767 -13.39 10.21 6.92
CA GLY A 767 -14.02 9.48 8.01
C GLY A 767 -13.03 8.72 8.89
N ASN A 768 -13.56 7.74 9.65
CA ASN A 768 -12.80 7.01 10.66
C ASN A 768 -12.03 5.82 10.06
N ILE A 769 -10.90 6.09 9.40
CA ILE A 769 -10.11 5.09 8.68
C ILE A 769 -8.99 4.44 9.51
N THR A 770 -8.59 5.07 10.61
CA THR A 770 -7.52 4.56 11.50
C THR A 770 -7.65 5.15 12.91
N GLN A 771 -6.97 4.55 13.88
CA GLN A 771 -6.97 5.03 15.26
C GLN A 771 -6.13 6.31 15.41
N GLY A 772 -6.74 7.36 15.95
CA GLY A 772 -6.10 8.62 16.27
C GLY A 772 -6.99 9.51 17.13
N THR A 773 -6.62 10.77 17.25
CA THR A 773 -7.40 11.84 17.89
C THR A 773 -7.70 12.90 16.85
N THR A 774 -8.98 13.17 16.60
CA THR A 774 -9.38 14.27 15.70
C THR A 774 -9.03 15.63 16.31
N ILE A 775 -9.00 16.70 15.51
CA ILE A 775 -8.79 18.06 16.04
C ILE A 775 -9.87 18.42 17.08
N LEU A 776 -11.14 18.10 16.82
CA LEU A 776 -12.25 18.31 17.75
C LEU A 776 -12.03 17.54 19.06
N GLU A 777 -11.67 16.26 18.97
CA GLU A 777 -11.36 15.44 20.14
C GLU A 777 -10.17 16.01 20.93
N GLY A 778 -9.11 16.44 20.24
CA GLY A 778 -7.96 17.09 20.84
C GLY A 778 -8.34 18.37 21.59
N MET A 779 -9.21 19.20 21.00
CA MET A 779 -9.71 20.42 21.64
C MET A 779 -10.58 20.11 22.87
N ARG A 780 -11.43 19.07 22.82
CA ARG A 780 -12.18 18.58 23.99
C ARG A 780 -11.24 18.07 25.08
N GLY A 781 -10.24 17.26 24.71
CA GLY A 781 -9.20 16.74 25.62
C GLY A 781 -8.30 17.83 26.22
N ALA A 782 -8.22 19.00 25.59
CA ALA A 782 -7.56 20.18 26.16
C ALA A 782 -8.36 20.82 27.32
N GLY A 783 -9.64 20.46 27.45
CA GLY A 783 -10.60 20.98 28.45
C GLY A 783 -11.40 22.18 27.95
N GLY A 784 -11.67 22.28 26.65
CA GLY A 784 -12.53 23.32 26.08
C GLY A 784 -14.02 23.06 26.29
N ASP A 785 -14.80 24.11 26.57
CA ASP A 785 -16.26 24.07 26.57
C ASP A 785 -16.77 24.23 25.14
N ILE A 786 -17.01 23.10 24.44
CA ILE A 786 -17.21 23.05 22.99
C ILE A 786 -18.62 22.60 22.63
N THR A 787 -19.25 23.37 21.74
CA THR A 787 -20.37 22.88 20.91
C THR A 787 -19.89 22.70 19.48
N TYR A 788 -20.23 21.57 18.86
CA TYR A 788 -19.82 21.24 17.50
C TYR A 788 -21.03 21.15 16.56
N SER A 789 -20.91 21.77 15.39
CA SER A 789 -21.86 21.67 14.27
C SER A 789 -21.08 21.69 12.97
N LYS A 790 -20.93 20.54 12.29
CA LYS A 790 -20.10 20.40 11.08
C LYS A 790 -20.37 21.49 10.03
N ASP A 791 -21.64 21.70 9.70
CA ASP A 791 -22.13 22.66 8.70
C ASP A 791 -22.49 24.04 9.28
N ALA A 792 -22.14 24.29 10.54
CA ALA A 792 -22.55 25.46 11.31
C ALA A 792 -24.09 25.71 11.38
N SER A 793 -24.94 24.70 11.14
CA SER A 793 -26.40 24.86 11.17
C SER A 793 -26.95 25.14 12.58
N ALA A 794 -26.29 24.66 13.64
CA ALA A 794 -26.69 24.91 15.02
C ALA A 794 -26.64 26.42 15.37
N PRO A 795 -27.46 26.92 16.32
CA PRO A 795 -27.46 28.34 16.70
C PRO A 795 -26.08 28.82 17.16
N THR A 796 -25.60 29.93 16.59
CA THR A 796 -24.27 30.52 16.86
C THR A 796 -24.29 31.56 18.00
N ALA A 797 -25.45 31.89 18.56
CA ALA A 797 -25.56 32.86 19.65
C ALA A 797 -25.10 32.27 21.00
N GLY A 798 -24.40 33.09 21.81
CA GLY A 798 -24.02 32.73 23.18
C GLY A 798 -22.65 32.07 23.37
N TYR A 799 -21.82 32.05 22.32
CA TYR A 799 -20.43 31.58 22.34
C TYR A 799 -19.45 32.76 22.36
N ASP A 800 -18.27 32.56 22.95
CA ASP A 800 -17.24 33.59 23.07
C ASP A 800 -16.32 33.66 21.84
N VAL A 801 -16.16 32.53 21.14
CA VAL A 801 -15.24 32.37 20.01
C VAL A 801 -15.66 31.21 19.12
N GLY A 802 -15.46 31.36 17.81
CA GLY A 802 -15.63 30.31 16.83
C GLY A 802 -14.30 29.68 16.41
N VAL A 803 -14.30 28.37 16.13
CA VAL A 803 -13.19 27.67 15.47
C VAL A 803 -13.77 26.90 14.29
N VAL A 804 -13.32 27.19 13.07
CA VAL A 804 -13.77 26.52 11.85
C VAL A 804 -12.61 25.76 11.25
N VAL A 805 -12.74 24.43 11.10
CA VAL A 805 -11.69 23.55 10.58
C VAL A 805 -12.11 23.04 9.21
N VAL A 806 -11.43 23.51 8.17
CA VAL A 806 -11.81 23.38 6.76
C VAL A 806 -10.63 22.92 5.92
N GLY A 807 -10.84 22.60 4.64
CA GLY A 807 -9.76 22.41 3.68
C GLY A 807 -10.03 21.27 2.72
N GLU A 808 -8.98 20.53 2.36
CA GLU A 808 -9.04 19.49 1.34
C GLU A 808 -9.46 18.14 1.94
N THR A 809 -10.03 17.28 1.08
CA THR A 809 -10.16 15.84 1.34
C THR A 809 -8.89 15.10 0.88
N PRO A 810 -8.65 13.85 1.32
CA PRO A 810 -7.49 13.07 0.91
C PRO A 810 -7.37 12.90 -0.61
N TYR A 811 -6.14 13.00 -1.11
CA TYR A 811 -5.73 12.72 -2.48
C TYR A 811 -4.26 12.29 -2.50
N ALA A 812 -3.83 11.64 -3.57
CA ALA A 812 -2.43 11.36 -3.86
C ALA A 812 -2.13 11.44 -5.36
N GLU A 813 -0.90 11.84 -5.69
CA GLU A 813 -0.39 11.89 -7.08
C GLU A 813 -1.24 12.78 -7.98
N GLY A 814 -1.23 12.54 -9.30
CA GLY A 814 -1.98 13.34 -10.26
C GLY A 814 -3.51 13.34 -10.06
N ILE A 815 -4.07 12.48 -9.20
CA ILE A 815 -5.48 12.60 -8.78
C ILE A 815 -5.70 13.89 -7.98
N GLY A 816 -4.71 14.34 -7.21
CA GLY A 816 -4.76 15.60 -6.45
C GLY A 816 -4.44 16.86 -7.25
N ASP A 817 -4.12 16.73 -8.54
CA ASP A 817 -3.77 17.85 -9.38
C ASP A 817 -4.93 18.86 -9.49
N VAL A 818 -4.60 20.16 -9.41
CA VAL A 818 -5.58 21.21 -9.73
C VAL A 818 -5.99 21.11 -11.19
N GLY A 819 -7.30 21.18 -11.45
CA GLY A 819 -7.87 20.96 -12.78
C GLY A 819 -8.20 19.49 -13.08
N ASN A 820 -7.88 18.56 -12.17
CA ASN A 820 -8.31 17.16 -12.24
C ASN A 820 -9.39 16.87 -11.16
N GLY A 821 -10.47 17.67 -11.15
CA GLY A 821 -11.52 17.59 -10.14
C GLY A 821 -11.19 18.25 -8.80
N ASN A 822 -9.99 18.81 -8.67
CA ASN A 822 -9.55 19.59 -7.52
C ASN A 822 -9.23 21.03 -7.93
N ASP A 823 -9.33 21.96 -6.99
CA ASP A 823 -8.89 23.34 -7.12
C ASP A 823 -8.15 23.80 -5.84
N LEU A 824 -7.78 25.08 -5.78
CA LEU A 824 -7.14 25.68 -4.60
C LEU A 824 -8.15 26.38 -3.69
N GLU A 825 -9.44 26.22 -3.94
CA GLU A 825 -10.51 26.94 -3.26
C GLU A 825 -11.12 26.08 -2.15
N LEU A 826 -11.59 26.73 -1.08
CA LEU A 826 -12.42 26.03 -0.11
C LEU A 826 -13.74 25.60 -0.76
N SER A 827 -14.25 24.44 -0.37
CA SER A 827 -15.57 23.96 -0.79
C SER A 827 -16.67 24.96 -0.42
N ASP A 828 -17.77 24.99 -1.16
CA ASP A 828 -18.91 25.89 -0.88
C ASP A 828 -19.46 25.70 0.54
N ALA A 829 -19.47 24.47 1.05
CA ALA A 829 -19.90 24.15 2.40
C ALA A 829 -18.97 24.75 3.46
N ASP A 830 -17.65 24.65 3.24
CA ASP A 830 -16.66 25.23 4.15
C ASP A 830 -16.65 26.76 4.10
N LYS A 831 -16.80 27.35 2.91
CA LYS A 831 -17.01 28.78 2.73
C LYS A 831 -18.21 29.26 3.53
N ALA A 832 -19.35 28.58 3.42
CA ALA A 832 -20.56 28.92 4.17
C ALA A 832 -20.38 28.79 5.69
N ALA A 833 -19.65 27.76 6.16
CA ALA A 833 -19.35 27.59 7.57
C ALA A 833 -18.47 28.72 8.12
N VAL A 834 -17.42 29.10 7.38
CA VAL A 834 -16.56 30.25 7.71
C VAL A 834 -17.40 31.54 7.77
N ASP A 835 -18.15 31.84 6.72
CA ASP A 835 -18.96 33.06 6.62
C ASP A 835 -19.95 33.18 7.79
N ARG A 836 -20.63 32.07 8.13
CA ARG A 836 -21.63 32.04 9.20
C ARG A 836 -21.03 32.22 10.59
N VAL A 837 -19.91 31.55 10.88
CA VAL A 837 -19.30 31.60 12.22
C VAL A 837 -18.57 32.93 12.43
N CYS A 838 -17.78 33.37 11.45
CA CYS A 838 -16.99 34.60 11.55
C CYS A 838 -17.85 35.88 11.53
N ALA A 839 -19.04 35.85 10.90
CA ALA A 839 -20.00 36.95 11.01
C ALA A 839 -20.67 37.04 12.39
N ALA A 840 -20.77 35.92 13.11
CA ALA A 840 -21.49 35.85 14.39
C ALA A 840 -20.60 36.19 15.60
N MET A 841 -19.31 35.89 15.54
CA MET A 841 -18.35 36.08 16.63
C MET A 841 -16.92 36.10 16.10
N ARG A 842 -15.95 36.46 16.96
CA ARG A 842 -14.53 36.34 16.59
C ARG A 842 -14.18 34.88 16.30
N CYS A 843 -13.47 34.63 15.20
CA CYS A 843 -13.25 33.26 14.72
C CYS A 843 -11.78 32.94 14.41
N ALA A 844 -11.39 31.71 14.68
CA ALA A 844 -10.16 31.11 14.16
C ALA A 844 -10.51 30.12 13.04
N VAL A 845 -9.87 30.23 11.88
CA VAL A 845 -9.98 29.27 10.78
C VAL A 845 -8.71 28.44 10.71
N LEU A 846 -8.85 27.12 10.70
CA LEU A 846 -7.78 26.14 10.54
C LEU A 846 -7.93 25.48 9.17
N VAL A 847 -6.89 25.57 8.35
CA VAL A 847 -6.85 24.97 7.01
C VAL A 847 -6.07 23.66 7.07
N VAL A 848 -6.79 22.55 7.02
CA VAL A 848 -6.26 21.18 6.90
C VAL A 848 -6.20 20.83 5.41
N ALA A 849 -5.00 20.88 4.83
CA ALA A 849 -4.80 20.75 3.39
C ALA A 849 -3.36 20.30 3.08
N GLY A 850 -3.15 19.70 1.92
CA GLY A 850 -1.82 19.30 1.44
C GLY A 850 -0.98 20.45 0.89
N ARG A 851 -1.59 21.62 0.70
CA ARG A 851 -1.02 22.81 0.05
C ARG A 851 -1.74 24.09 0.48
N PRO A 852 -1.16 25.28 0.21
CA PRO A 852 -1.86 26.55 0.39
C PRO A 852 -3.23 26.56 -0.29
N GLN A 853 -4.24 27.10 0.40
CA GLN A 853 -5.60 27.28 -0.13
C GLN A 853 -5.90 28.78 -0.30
N LEU A 854 -6.58 29.16 -1.37
CA LEU A 854 -7.01 30.53 -1.62
C LEU A 854 -8.13 30.90 -0.64
N ILE A 855 -7.86 31.92 0.18
CA ILE A 855 -8.77 32.40 1.23
C ILE A 855 -8.81 33.93 1.32
N GLY A 856 -8.23 34.60 0.32
CA GLY A 856 -8.05 36.06 0.32
C GLY A 856 -9.37 36.84 0.39
N ASP A 857 -10.44 36.30 -0.21
CA ASP A 857 -11.77 36.94 -0.27
C ASP A 857 -12.48 37.01 1.09
N ARG A 858 -12.12 36.14 2.03
CA ARG A 858 -12.64 36.07 3.42
C ARG A 858 -11.64 36.53 4.47
N LEU A 859 -10.41 36.81 4.08
CA LEU A 859 -9.32 37.11 5.02
C LEU A 859 -9.65 38.29 5.94
N GLY A 860 -10.47 39.25 5.50
CA GLY A 860 -10.94 40.38 6.30
C GLY A 860 -11.74 39.97 7.54
N ASP A 861 -12.61 38.97 7.41
CA ASP A 861 -13.55 38.54 8.45
C ASP A 861 -12.96 37.52 9.43
N ILE A 862 -11.82 36.92 9.07
CA ILE A 862 -11.13 35.91 9.89
C ILE A 862 -10.23 36.59 10.94
N ASP A 863 -10.45 36.39 12.24
CA ASP A 863 -9.56 36.95 13.27
C ASP A 863 -8.22 36.22 13.35
N ALA A 864 -8.23 34.89 13.32
CA ALA A 864 -7.03 34.07 13.31
C ALA A 864 -7.06 33.03 12.19
N LEU A 865 -5.95 32.87 11.49
CA LEU A 865 -5.80 31.90 10.40
C LEU A 865 -4.60 31.01 10.69
N VAL A 866 -4.81 29.71 10.65
CA VAL A 866 -3.77 28.70 10.89
C VAL A 866 -3.70 27.77 9.69
N ALA A 867 -2.51 27.60 9.12
CA ALA A 867 -2.23 26.49 8.23
C ALA A 867 -1.91 25.27 9.10
N SER A 868 -2.81 24.29 9.07
CA SER A 868 -2.71 23.07 9.86
C SER A 868 -2.08 21.90 9.10
N TRP A 869 -1.97 22.05 7.77
CA TRP A 869 -1.44 21.04 6.84
C TRP A 869 -2.21 19.70 6.96
N LEU A 870 -1.51 18.59 6.84
CA LEU A 870 -2.00 17.24 7.15
C LEU A 870 -1.28 16.76 8.42
N PRO A 871 -1.83 17.02 9.63
CA PRO A 871 -1.11 16.82 10.90
C PRO A 871 -0.97 15.36 11.37
N GLY A 872 -1.50 14.37 10.66
CA GLY A 872 -1.38 12.97 11.06
C GLY A 872 -2.41 12.57 12.14
N THR A 873 -2.14 11.52 12.93
CA THR A 873 -3.14 10.97 13.87
C THR A 873 -3.31 11.77 15.17
N GLU A 874 -2.42 12.72 15.45
CA GLU A 874 -2.32 13.36 16.77
C GLU A 874 -2.90 14.79 16.77
N GLY A 875 -4.22 14.90 16.61
CA GLY A 875 -4.96 16.17 16.61
C GLY A 875 -4.89 16.94 17.94
N ASP A 876 -4.47 16.27 19.02
CA ASP A 876 -4.12 16.92 20.29
C ASP A 876 -2.86 17.80 20.19
N GLY A 877 -1.97 17.57 19.23
CA GLY A 877 -0.86 18.45 18.89
C GLY A 877 -1.34 19.80 18.33
N VAL A 878 -2.38 19.79 17.51
CA VAL A 878 -3.06 21.01 17.03
C VAL A 878 -3.71 21.73 18.21
N ALA A 879 -4.43 21.01 19.06
CA ALA A 879 -5.05 21.59 20.25
C ALA A 879 -4.05 22.18 21.25
N ASP A 880 -2.84 21.62 21.36
CA ASP A 880 -1.78 22.10 22.26
C ASP A 880 -1.37 23.55 21.94
N VAL A 881 -1.31 23.94 20.66
CA VAL A 881 -1.00 25.32 20.29
C VAL A 881 -2.23 26.23 20.36
N LEU A 882 -3.42 25.73 20.01
CA LEU A 882 -4.67 26.49 20.11
C LEU A 882 -4.97 26.95 21.53
N TYR A 883 -4.78 26.07 22.53
CA TYR A 883 -4.98 26.39 23.95
C TYR A 883 -3.70 26.85 24.65
N GLY A 884 -2.62 27.09 23.89
CA GLY A 884 -1.39 27.65 24.42
C GLY A 884 -0.66 26.76 25.42
N ARG A 885 -0.81 25.43 25.37
CA ARG A 885 0.11 24.48 26.04
C ARG A 885 1.50 24.53 25.42
N ARG A 886 1.54 24.68 24.09
CA ARG A 886 2.75 24.96 23.29
C ARG A 886 2.60 26.32 22.59
N ALA A 887 3.73 26.90 22.19
CA ALA A 887 3.75 28.12 21.40
C ALA A 887 3.59 27.77 19.91
N PHE A 888 2.93 28.62 19.13
CA PHE A 888 3.06 28.56 17.67
C PHE A 888 4.51 28.90 17.30
N THR A 889 5.12 28.00 16.52
CA THR A 889 6.52 28.11 16.08
C THR A 889 6.71 27.75 14.61
N GLY A 890 5.70 27.13 13.98
CA GLY A 890 5.75 26.77 12.57
C GLY A 890 5.90 27.99 11.67
N GLN A 891 6.57 27.79 10.54
CA GLN A 891 6.83 28.78 9.51
C GLN A 891 6.46 28.20 8.15
N LEU A 892 5.97 29.04 7.25
CA LEU A 892 5.53 28.62 5.92
C LEU A 892 6.68 27.92 5.15
N PRO A 893 6.53 26.63 4.80
CA PRO A 893 7.47 25.90 3.95
C PRO A 893 7.24 26.18 2.45
N LEU A 894 6.12 26.80 2.11
CA LEU A 894 5.73 27.22 0.77
C LEU A 894 5.21 28.64 0.83
N THR A 895 5.36 29.36 -0.27
CA THR A 895 4.73 30.66 -0.48
C THR A 895 3.21 30.50 -0.47
N TRP A 896 2.49 31.41 0.19
CA TRP A 896 1.01 31.40 0.13
C TRP A 896 0.55 32.37 -0.97
N PRO A 897 0.00 31.90 -2.11
CA PRO A 897 -0.43 32.77 -3.20
C PRO A 897 -1.67 33.60 -2.82
N LYS A 898 -1.83 34.77 -3.43
CA LYS A 898 -3.08 35.56 -3.37
C LYS A 898 -4.12 35.03 -4.35
N LEU A 899 -3.67 34.61 -5.53
CA LEU A 899 -4.50 34.17 -6.65
C LEU A 899 -3.79 33.01 -7.36
N GLU A 900 -4.56 32.06 -7.88
CA GLU A 900 -4.02 30.95 -8.69
C GLU A 900 -3.22 31.45 -9.91
N ALA A 901 -3.64 32.57 -10.51
CA ALA A 901 -2.95 33.17 -11.66
C ALA A 901 -1.51 33.63 -11.38
N GLN A 902 -1.08 33.67 -10.10
CA GLN A 902 0.31 33.94 -9.73
C GLN A 902 1.20 32.70 -9.86
N LEU A 903 0.62 31.50 -9.95
CA LEU A 903 1.38 30.26 -9.91
C LEU A 903 2.07 29.96 -11.25
N PRO A 904 3.34 29.52 -11.22
CA PRO A 904 4.16 29.31 -10.02
C PRO A 904 4.73 30.62 -9.43
N ILE A 905 4.74 30.74 -8.09
CA ILE A 905 5.35 31.84 -7.33
C ILE A 905 6.16 31.31 -6.15
N ASN A 906 7.44 31.63 -6.07
CA ASN A 906 8.36 31.03 -5.11
C ASN A 906 9.36 32.03 -4.52
N VAL A 907 9.92 31.72 -3.36
CA VAL A 907 11.08 32.45 -2.80
C VAL A 907 12.22 32.49 -3.82
N GLY A 908 12.82 33.67 -3.95
CA GLY A 908 13.87 33.95 -4.93
C GLY A 908 13.37 34.62 -6.22
N ASP A 909 12.08 34.51 -6.56
CA ASP A 909 11.53 35.08 -7.79
C ASP A 909 11.71 36.61 -7.85
N ALA A 910 11.91 37.13 -9.07
CA ALA A 910 12.14 38.55 -9.28
C ALA A 910 10.91 39.39 -8.88
N THR A 911 9.72 38.92 -9.29
CA THR A 911 8.43 39.43 -8.86
C THR A 911 7.88 38.49 -7.80
N TYR A 912 7.69 38.98 -6.58
CA TYR A 912 7.24 38.17 -5.46
C TYR A 912 6.20 38.95 -4.66
N ASP A 913 4.93 38.67 -4.93
CA ASP A 913 3.76 39.31 -4.31
C ASP A 913 2.79 38.30 -3.66
N PRO A 914 3.22 37.59 -2.62
CA PRO A 914 2.39 36.56 -1.99
C PRO A 914 1.37 37.15 -1.01
N GLN A 915 0.35 36.36 -0.66
CA GLN A 915 -0.56 36.67 0.44
C GLN A 915 0.18 36.57 1.79
N PHE A 916 1.01 35.53 1.94
CA PHE A 916 1.95 35.37 3.03
C PHE A 916 3.28 34.87 2.48
N PRO A 917 4.42 35.52 2.79
CA PRO A 917 5.71 35.13 2.24
C PRO A 917 6.22 33.82 2.85
N TYR A 918 7.07 33.12 2.10
CA TYR A 918 7.86 31.99 2.61
C TYR A 918 8.54 32.35 3.94
N GLY A 919 8.56 31.40 4.88
CA GLY A 919 9.09 31.59 6.23
C GLY A 919 8.20 32.44 7.15
N TRP A 920 7.02 32.91 6.71
CA TRP A 920 6.06 33.61 7.57
C TRP A 920 5.43 32.65 8.58
N GLY A 921 5.21 33.15 9.80
CA GLY A 921 4.59 32.40 10.89
C GLY A 921 4.66 33.22 12.16
N LEU A 922 3.49 33.62 12.66
CA LEU A 922 3.36 34.33 13.92
C LEU A 922 3.59 33.36 15.08
N THR A 923 4.00 33.89 16.22
CA THR A 923 4.22 33.12 17.44
C THR A 923 3.25 33.53 18.53
N THR A 924 2.93 32.61 19.42
CA THR A 924 2.23 32.89 20.68
C THR A 924 3.17 32.64 21.85
N ARG A 925 2.91 33.28 22.99
CA ARG A 925 3.68 33.10 24.25
C ARG A 925 5.16 33.48 24.21
N THR A 926 5.73 33.77 23.04
CA THR A 926 7.09 34.28 22.88
C THR A 926 7.09 35.80 23.07
N LYS A 927 7.89 36.29 24.03
CA LYS A 927 8.08 37.73 24.20
C LYS A 927 8.95 38.26 23.06
N VAL A 928 8.38 39.14 22.23
CA VAL A 928 9.13 39.85 21.20
C VAL A 928 10.11 40.82 21.87
N VAL A 929 11.36 40.83 21.42
CA VAL A 929 12.37 41.77 21.92
C VAL A 929 11.95 43.17 21.51
N GLU A 930 11.85 44.09 22.47
CA GLU A 930 11.53 45.49 22.17
C GLU A 930 12.66 46.13 21.35
N GLY A 931 12.31 46.82 20.27
CA GLY A 931 13.30 47.43 19.42
C GLY A 931 12.78 47.86 18.06
N GLY A 932 13.69 48.39 17.27
CA GLY A 932 13.45 48.76 15.88
C GLY A 932 14.75 48.70 15.10
N GLU A 933 14.96 49.62 14.15
CA GLU A 933 16.11 49.55 13.25
C GLU A 933 17.47 49.49 13.96
N LYS A 934 17.66 50.24 15.06
CA LYS A 934 18.92 50.22 15.84
C LYS A 934 19.21 48.83 16.43
N THR A 935 18.18 48.15 16.93
CA THR A 935 18.29 46.79 17.47
C THR A 935 18.65 45.80 16.36
N LEU A 936 17.97 45.88 15.20
CA LEU A 936 18.26 45.04 14.03
C LEU A 936 19.71 45.22 13.52
N LYS A 937 20.23 46.45 13.54
CA LYS A 937 21.64 46.72 13.22
C LYS A 937 22.60 46.02 14.18
N SER A 938 22.32 46.06 15.50
CA SER A 938 23.13 45.34 16.49
C SER A 938 23.05 43.83 16.31
N LEU A 939 21.84 43.30 16.07
CA LEU A 939 21.61 41.87 15.79
C LEU A 939 22.38 41.41 14.54
N THR A 940 22.46 42.25 13.50
CA THR A 940 23.26 41.95 12.30
C THR A 940 24.72 41.69 12.66
N VAL A 941 25.33 42.59 13.43
CA VAL A 941 26.74 42.47 13.82
C VAL A 941 26.97 41.19 14.62
N ALA A 942 26.10 40.91 15.59
CA ALA A 942 26.16 39.70 16.41
C ALA A 942 25.96 38.42 15.57
N ALA A 943 25.01 38.42 14.64
CA ALA A 943 24.73 37.30 13.75
C ALA A 943 25.92 37.04 12.81
N GLY A 944 26.56 38.08 12.31
CA GLY A 944 27.78 37.96 11.51
C GLY A 944 28.99 37.44 12.32
N VAL A 945 29.06 37.71 13.62
CA VAL A 945 30.06 37.10 14.52
C VAL A 945 29.77 35.61 14.70
N ALA A 946 28.51 35.23 14.96
CA ALA A 946 28.12 33.83 15.08
C ALA A 946 28.38 33.03 13.78
N GLU A 947 28.09 33.63 12.62
CA GLU A 947 28.38 33.08 11.29
C GLU A 947 29.88 32.78 11.13
N ARG A 948 30.77 33.74 11.43
CA ARG A 948 32.23 33.52 11.36
C ARG A 948 32.76 32.51 12.38
N ALA A 949 32.04 32.31 13.48
CA ALA A 949 32.38 31.33 14.51
C ALA A 949 31.78 29.95 14.24
N HIS A 950 31.01 29.77 13.16
CA HIS A 950 30.23 28.57 12.87
C HIS A 950 29.26 28.17 14.00
N ASP A 951 28.79 29.14 14.78
CA ASP A 951 27.81 28.93 15.85
C ASP A 951 26.38 29.07 15.31
N GLY A 952 25.90 27.98 14.70
CA GLY A 952 24.57 27.96 14.09
C GLY A 952 23.41 28.12 15.07
N ARG A 953 23.57 27.69 16.33
CA ARG A 953 22.53 27.81 17.35
C ARG A 953 22.30 29.28 17.72
N THR A 954 23.39 30.00 17.98
CA THR A 954 23.32 31.43 18.29
C THR A 954 22.86 32.21 17.06
N GLY A 955 23.40 31.90 15.89
CA GLY A 955 23.01 32.53 14.62
C GLY A 955 21.50 32.44 14.35
N ARG A 956 20.93 31.22 14.43
CA ARG A 956 19.48 31.00 14.24
C ARG A 956 18.65 31.77 15.28
N THR A 957 19.08 31.78 16.53
CA THR A 957 18.40 32.51 17.62
C THR A 957 18.34 34.03 17.32
N LEU A 958 19.45 34.62 16.88
CA LEU A 958 19.52 36.05 16.55
C LEU A 958 18.65 36.41 15.34
N VAL A 959 18.63 35.56 14.31
CA VAL A 959 17.74 35.75 13.15
C VAL A 959 16.27 35.63 13.55
N THR A 960 15.92 34.67 14.42
CA THR A 960 14.54 34.57 14.95
C THR A 960 14.14 35.82 15.73
N GLN A 961 15.01 36.36 16.59
CA GLN A 961 14.74 37.62 17.29
C GLN A 961 14.49 38.78 16.31
N ALA A 962 15.33 38.89 15.27
CA ALA A 962 15.13 39.89 14.22
C ALA A 962 13.79 39.69 13.52
N ARG A 963 13.46 38.46 13.11
CA ARG A 963 12.20 38.14 12.41
C ARG A 963 10.99 38.60 13.21
N LEU A 964 10.95 38.30 14.51
CA LEU A 964 9.84 38.68 15.38
C LEU A 964 9.65 40.21 15.47
N ILE A 965 10.75 40.99 15.54
CA ILE A 965 10.70 42.46 15.50
C ILE A 965 10.09 42.93 14.18
N VAL A 966 10.49 42.31 13.07
CA VAL A 966 10.02 42.66 11.73
C VAL A 966 8.54 42.30 11.53
N GLN A 967 8.12 41.10 11.93
CA GLN A 967 6.71 40.69 11.85
C GLN A 967 5.79 41.60 12.67
N GLN A 968 6.23 42.01 13.87
CA GLN A 968 5.46 42.96 14.70
C GLN A 968 5.27 44.32 14.00
N LYS A 969 6.28 44.78 13.25
CA LYS A 969 6.24 46.04 12.49
C LYS A 969 5.35 45.93 11.24
N ILE A 970 5.42 44.80 10.53
CA ILE A 970 4.61 44.52 9.33
C ILE A 970 3.12 44.41 9.68
N GLY A 971 2.80 43.72 10.79
CA GLY A 971 1.42 43.45 11.15
C GLY A 971 0.71 42.62 10.07
N GLN A 972 -0.38 43.15 9.51
CA GLN A 972 -1.16 42.51 8.44
C GLN A 972 -0.94 43.16 7.07
N ASP A 973 -0.10 44.19 6.96
CA ASP A 973 0.15 44.92 5.72
C ASP A 973 1.35 44.32 4.96
N ILE A 974 1.13 43.16 4.33
CA ILE A 974 2.15 42.45 3.56
C ILE A 974 2.13 42.96 2.11
N THR A 975 3.13 43.76 1.77
CA THR A 975 3.35 44.29 0.42
C THR A 975 4.54 43.58 -0.26
N PRO A 976 4.66 43.62 -1.60
CA PRO A 976 5.81 43.01 -2.31
C PRO A 976 7.18 43.48 -1.80
N THR A 977 7.29 44.77 -1.47
CA THR A 977 8.55 45.40 -1.01
C THR A 977 8.98 44.91 0.37
N VAL A 978 8.04 44.41 1.16
CA VAL A 978 8.27 43.77 2.47
C VAL A 978 8.48 42.27 2.30
N ALA A 979 7.61 41.62 1.53
CA ALA A 979 7.54 40.16 1.37
C ALA A 979 8.84 39.58 0.81
N LYS A 980 9.39 40.17 -0.25
CA LYS A 980 10.63 39.67 -0.89
C LYS A 980 11.83 39.65 0.06
N PRO A 981 12.27 40.77 0.68
CA PRO A 981 13.38 40.73 1.61
C PRO A 981 13.10 39.89 2.87
N PHE A 982 11.84 39.72 3.26
CA PHE A 982 11.48 38.80 4.35
C PHE A 982 11.75 37.34 3.97
N ALA A 983 11.25 36.89 2.82
CA ALA A 983 11.44 35.53 2.32
C ALA A 983 12.91 35.21 2.03
N ASP A 984 13.64 36.14 1.36
CA ASP A 984 15.08 36.01 1.10
C ASP A 984 15.89 35.78 2.38
N ALA A 985 15.45 36.33 3.52
CA ALA A 985 16.13 36.16 4.79
C ALA A 985 16.02 34.72 5.34
N ASP A 986 14.91 34.03 5.08
CA ASP A 986 14.72 32.64 5.52
C ASP A 986 15.64 31.69 4.75
N HIS A 987 15.78 31.88 3.44
CA HIS A 987 16.77 31.15 2.62
C HIS A 987 18.21 31.35 3.15
N LEU A 988 18.59 32.60 3.44
CA LEU A 988 19.91 32.91 4.00
C LEU A 988 20.13 32.31 5.40
N LEU A 989 19.07 32.20 6.20
CA LEU A 989 19.11 31.52 7.50
C LEU A 989 19.44 30.03 7.34
N LEU A 990 18.77 29.35 6.41
CA LEU A 990 18.94 27.93 6.16
C LEU A 990 20.35 27.61 5.65
N THR A 991 20.92 28.48 4.83
CA THR A 991 22.29 28.37 4.29
C THR A 991 23.40 28.91 5.22
N GLY A 992 23.07 29.22 6.48
CA GLY A 992 24.05 29.63 7.50
C GLY A 992 24.58 31.06 7.37
N ARG A 993 23.97 31.89 6.54
CA ARG A 993 24.34 33.30 6.28
C ARG A 993 23.59 34.25 7.21
N TYR A 994 23.73 34.06 8.52
CA TYR A 994 22.95 34.74 9.55
C TYR A 994 23.06 36.27 9.51
N GLY A 995 24.25 36.82 9.27
CA GLY A 995 24.42 38.27 9.19
C GLY A 995 23.65 38.88 8.02
N ALA A 996 23.71 38.22 6.87
CA ALA A 996 22.99 38.64 5.67
C ALA A 996 21.47 38.48 5.82
N ALA A 997 21.02 37.40 6.49
CA ALA A 997 19.61 37.19 6.81
C ALA A 997 19.03 38.34 7.65
N VAL A 998 19.75 38.80 8.69
CA VAL A 998 19.28 39.94 9.51
C VAL A 998 19.26 41.24 8.71
N GLU A 999 20.22 41.49 7.80
CA GLU A 999 20.17 42.68 6.94
C GLU A 999 18.99 42.66 5.96
N LYS A 1000 18.61 41.48 5.44
CA LYS A 1000 17.40 41.32 4.63
C LYS A 1000 16.14 41.60 5.45
N LEU A 1001 16.03 41.06 6.66
CA LEU A 1001 14.94 41.39 7.59
C LEU A 1001 14.90 42.89 7.91
N ARG A 1002 16.07 43.53 8.08
CA ARG A 1002 16.16 44.97 8.31
C ARG A 1002 15.70 45.78 7.10
N ALA A 1003 15.89 45.30 5.88
CA ALA A 1003 15.33 45.92 4.68
C ALA A 1003 13.79 45.81 4.67
N ALA A 1004 13.23 44.63 5.01
CA ALA A 1004 11.79 44.46 5.17
C ALA A 1004 11.21 45.39 6.24
N TYR A 1005 11.89 45.54 7.38
CA TYR A 1005 11.50 46.47 8.46
C TYR A 1005 11.41 47.93 8.01
N ARG A 1006 12.31 48.36 7.11
CA ARG A 1006 12.32 49.75 6.58
C ARG A 1006 11.24 49.98 5.53
N ALA A 1007 10.83 48.93 4.83
CA ALA A 1007 9.78 48.99 3.83
C ALA A 1007 8.38 49.06 4.46
N ALA A 1008 8.21 48.45 5.63
CA ALA A 1008 7.02 48.57 6.49
C ALA A 1008 7.06 49.83 7.37
#